data_AF-A0A9N8DEW1-F1
#
_entry.id   AF-A0A9N8DEW1-F1
#
_cell.length_a   1.000
_cell.length_b   1.000
_cell.length_c   1.000
_cell.angle_alpha   90.00
_cell.angle_beta   90.00
_cell.angle_gamma   90.00
#
_symmetry.space_group_name_H-M   'P 1'
#
loop_
_entity.id
_entity.type
_entity.pdbx_description
1 polymer ?
#
loop_
_entity_poly.entity_id
_entity_poly.type
_entity_poly.pdbx_seq_one_letter_code
_entity_poly.pdbx_strand_id
1 'polypeptide(L)'
;MKPSQGMVEISPVRSRQGSPSIRRRRHLHRQWPQFGTQRVIPWVVISVVLATGGVMLFCNSSRSSSIAGQNKRHATTNHHKDYGVHSPLATPATRHHHLRTTNSANQPHFDVIVVGSGLAGLTTTLEILDRGGRVALVEKEATLGGNSRKASSGINGCCQENHNGDSLEAFQKDTTKSAGRLARPPLIEELVTSSASALQWLHERVGVDLSQVAQLGGHSFPRTHRPALGMIGAELIAQLEKLVRSYVEEKQQLTILTTHSVKNLVPALDGKGMAGVEVVNLQTNKTQTLHSTQVVLATGGFASDRRANSLLSQVRPDLVDFGTTGGSYSTGDGIALGTSIGAKTIDLDQIQLHPTGFVDPLHPEDPTKVLAAELLRGMGGLLLHQGRRFCNELGTRDYVTKQMLATANAGATSQQPTFTLLLTEEAALQADKHVALYSLKRLLKKVEGLDALAKWMDVPVVRLVETFQDYEKAKVTGKDVFGKTVFKGLPSNWDDTAFYVGTVTPVLHYCMGGLSINTNGQVLKEDGVPITGLYAAGEVTGGVHGQNRLGGNSLLECTVYGRKIGRSVFVQNESTASDNHKPRNDNKNVNEETLSTISWHELETHSSREDLWMAVNGLVYNLTRFAKVHPGGSSILESLAGGDASEAFATVHSPQLLPGDVVVGRMDPTEPAASATTDRFITLAELKQHSSPEDCWVVFHGQVYDMTDFSKTHKGGAYLIQKYAGKDATDTFKVFHKKDKLALVSKYRVGLLASDEKIDT
;
A
#
# COMPACT_ATOMS: atom_id res chain seq x y z
N MET A 1 40.35 -62.15 16.42
CA MET A 1 39.80 -63.43 16.88
C MET A 1 38.36 -63.58 16.38
N LYS A 2 37.97 -64.80 15.99
CA LYS A 2 36.61 -65.34 15.71
C LYS A 2 36.43 -66.57 16.65
N PRO A 3 35.30 -67.33 16.71
CA PRO A 3 34.01 -67.31 15.97
C PRO A 3 32.85 -66.83 16.89
N SER A 4 31.57 -67.23 16.88
CA SER A 4 30.64 -68.09 16.07
C SER A 4 29.22 -67.49 16.22
N GLN A 5 28.31 -67.45 15.23
CA GLN A 5 27.59 -68.48 14.46
C GLN A 5 26.62 -69.40 15.24
N GLY A 6 25.34 -69.40 14.79
CA GLY A 6 24.26 -70.32 15.12
C GLY A 6 22.97 -70.00 14.32
N MET A 7 22.50 -70.92 13.47
CA MET A 7 21.26 -70.85 12.63
C MET A 7 20.24 -71.94 13.07
N VAL A 8 19.10 -72.11 12.33
CA VAL A 8 18.08 -73.22 12.27
C VAL A 8 16.64 -72.80 12.68
N GLU A 9 15.51 -73.12 12.00
CA GLU A 9 15.21 -73.42 10.57
C GLU A 9 13.66 -73.38 10.25
N ILE A 10 13.31 -73.25 8.95
CA ILE A 10 12.22 -73.88 8.11
C ILE A 10 10.88 -74.39 8.75
N SER A 11 9.65 -74.20 8.22
CA SER A 11 9.11 -73.29 7.15
C SER A 11 7.57 -73.02 7.17
N PRO A 12 6.62 -73.78 6.53
CA PRO A 12 5.60 -73.08 5.68
C PRO A 12 4.10 -73.47 5.78
N VAL A 13 3.19 -72.52 5.47
CA VAL A 13 1.83 -72.81 4.95
C VAL A 13 1.36 -71.83 3.83
N ARG A 14 0.72 -72.43 2.81
CA ARG A 14 -0.04 -71.93 1.64
C ARG A 14 -1.23 -70.98 1.98
N SER A 15 -2.02 -70.33 1.09
CA SER A 15 -1.98 -69.92 -0.34
C SER A 15 -3.34 -69.27 -0.72
N ARG A 16 -3.40 -68.35 -1.72
CA ARG A 16 -4.50 -68.02 -2.69
C ARG A 16 -4.38 -66.54 -3.10
N GLN A 17 -4.06 -66.17 -4.34
CA GLN A 17 -4.88 -66.15 -5.57
C GLN A 17 -6.14 -65.26 -5.49
N GLY A 18 -6.25 -64.29 -6.42
CA GLY A 18 -7.46 -63.48 -6.59
C GLY A 18 -7.28 -62.17 -7.36
N SER A 19 -6.96 -62.22 -8.66
CA SER A 19 -7.13 -61.08 -9.59
C SER A 19 -8.18 -61.44 -10.65
N PRO A 20 -8.95 -60.46 -11.14
CA PRO A 20 -9.16 -60.41 -12.59
C PRO A 20 -8.97 -59.02 -13.19
N SER A 21 -8.66 -59.01 -14.48
CA SER A 21 -8.31 -57.84 -15.27
C SER A 21 -9.19 -57.72 -16.53
N ILE A 22 -9.02 -56.61 -17.27
CA ILE A 22 -9.37 -56.40 -18.69
C ILE A 22 -10.73 -55.73 -18.96
N ARG A 23 -10.66 -54.50 -19.49
CA ARG A 23 -10.99 -54.22 -20.91
C ARG A 23 -10.32 -52.94 -21.43
N ARG A 24 -9.37 -53.10 -22.36
CA ARG A 24 -8.97 -52.05 -23.32
C ARG A 24 -9.77 -52.23 -24.62
N ARG A 25 -10.06 -51.14 -25.33
CA ARG A 25 -10.31 -51.16 -26.79
C ARG A 25 -9.29 -50.27 -27.50
N ARG A 26 -9.07 -50.54 -28.79
CA ARG A 26 -7.92 -50.07 -29.60
C ARG A 26 -8.26 -48.89 -30.52
N HIS A 27 -7.18 -48.24 -30.96
CA HIS A 27 -7.02 -47.25 -32.02
C HIS A 27 -7.92 -47.35 -33.26
N LEU A 28 -8.09 -46.20 -33.91
CA LEU A 28 -8.02 -46.03 -35.36
C LEU A 28 -6.99 -44.95 -35.73
N HIS A 29 -6.55 -44.93 -36.99
CA HIS A 29 -5.35 -44.24 -37.51
C HIS A 29 -5.70 -43.29 -38.68
N ARG A 30 -4.69 -42.53 -39.15
CA ARG A 30 -4.63 -41.63 -40.35
C ARG A 30 -5.18 -40.20 -40.11
N GLN A 31 -4.62 -39.13 -40.69
CA GLN A 31 -3.48 -38.99 -41.63
C GLN A 31 -2.85 -37.58 -41.51
N TRP A 32 -1.57 -37.44 -41.85
CA TRP A 32 -0.94 -36.16 -42.24
C TRP A 32 -0.83 -36.12 -43.77
N PRO A 33 -0.75 -34.92 -44.37
CA PRO A 33 0.40 -34.64 -45.23
C PRO A 33 1.06 -33.27 -44.98
N GLN A 34 2.26 -33.10 -45.55
CA GLN A 34 3.20 -32.00 -45.36
C GLN A 34 3.10 -30.90 -46.46
N PHE A 35 4.00 -29.91 -46.32
CA PHE A 35 4.55 -28.97 -47.32
C PHE A 35 3.87 -27.60 -47.48
N GLY A 36 4.71 -26.56 -47.59
CA GLY A 36 4.26 -25.17 -47.79
C GLY A 36 5.28 -24.07 -47.45
N THR A 37 6.59 -24.28 -47.59
CA THR A 37 7.56 -23.17 -47.51
C THR A 37 7.44 -22.26 -48.73
N GLN A 38 7.13 -20.97 -48.54
CA GLN A 38 7.58 -19.94 -49.49
C GLN A 38 7.66 -18.54 -48.86
N ARG A 39 8.81 -17.90 -49.02
CA ARG A 39 9.00 -16.46 -48.83
C ARG A 39 8.36 -15.73 -50.01
N VAL A 40 7.66 -14.63 -49.76
CA VAL A 40 7.51 -13.55 -50.75
C VAL A 40 7.67 -12.19 -50.06
N ILE A 41 8.66 -11.42 -50.51
CA ILE A 41 8.81 -9.97 -50.31
C ILE A 41 8.36 -9.35 -51.64
N PRO A 42 7.51 -8.30 -51.66
CA PRO A 42 8.05 -7.01 -52.13
C PRO A 42 7.42 -5.72 -51.58
N TRP A 43 8.29 -4.70 -51.41
CA TRP A 43 8.16 -3.29 -51.85
C TRP A 43 6.83 -2.52 -51.59
N VAL A 44 6.83 -1.52 -50.71
CA VAL A 44 7.20 -0.10 -50.98
C VAL A 44 6.26 0.62 -51.95
N VAL A 45 5.50 1.60 -51.44
CA VAL A 45 5.32 2.94 -52.06
C VAL A 45 5.25 4.00 -50.94
N ILE A 46 6.02 5.07 -51.10
CA ILE A 46 5.91 6.32 -50.34
C ILE A 46 5.10 7.31 -51.19
N SER A 47 4.17 8.05 -50.58
CA SER A 47 3.60 9.25 -51.18
C SER A 47 3.56 10.40 -50.18
N VAL A 48 4.22 11.50 -50.55
CA VAL A 48 4.25 12.79 -49.86
C VAL A 48 3.25 13.74 -50.52
N VAL A 49 2.47 14.50 -49.75
CA VAL A 49 1.98 15.83 -50.15
C VAL A 49 2.01 16.79 -48.96
N LEU A 50 2.40 18.03 -49.23
CA LEU A 50 2.58 19.14 -48.28
C LEU A 50 1.29 19.94 -48.03
N ALA A 51 1.24 20.64 -46.91
CA ALA A 51 0.52 21.90 -46.78
C ALA A 51 1.33 22.87 -45.89
N THR A 52 1.31 24.17 -46.21
CA THR A 52 2.33 25.15 -45.79
C THR A 52 1.76 26.39 -45.10
N GLY A 53 2.57 26.99 -44.21
CA GLY A 53 2.44 28.39 -43.75
C GLY A 53 1.68 28.56 -42.43
N GLY A 54 2.09 29.46 -41.53
CA GLY A 54 3.28 30.32 -41.51
C GLY A 54 3.30 31.16 -40.22
N VAL A 55 4.49 31.49 -39.69
CA VAL A 55 4.63 32.26 -38.45
C VAL A 55 5.57 33.45 -38.69
N MET A 56 5.09 34.66 -38.38
CA MET A 56 5.94 35.86 -38.32
C MET A 56 6.70 35.92 -37.00
N LEU A 57 8.01 36.15 -37.10
CA LEU A 57 8.85 36.62 -35.98
C LEU A 57 8.96 38.14 -36.02
N PHE A 58 8.85 38.78 -34.85
CA PHE A 58 9.50 40.08 -34.64
C PHE A 58 10.81 39.85 -33.90
N CYS A 59 11.88 40.41 -34.46
CA CYS A 59 13.22 40.37 -33.89
C CYS A 59 13.49 41.68 -33.16
N ASN A 60 14.26 41.66 -32.08
CA ASN A 60 15.19 42.77 -31.87
C ASN A 60 16.48 42.28 -31.19
N SER A 61 17.59 42.88 -31.59
CA SER A 61 18.94 42.36 -31.32
C SER A 61 19.85 43.46 -30.80
N SER A 62 20.82 43.11 -29.96
CA SER A 62 22.07 43.88 -29.85
C SER A 62 23.24 42.92 -29.63
N ARG A 63 24.40 43.27 -30.20
CA ARG A 63 25.56 42.38 -30.37
C ARG A 63 26.72 42.80 -29.47
N SER A 64 27.34 41.77 -28.86
CA SER A 64 28.78 41.49 -28.80
C SER A 64 29.80 42.51 -28.23
N SER A 65 30.68 42.03 -27.36
CA SER A 65 32.11 41.83 -27.69
C SER A 65 32.83 41.03 -26.59
N SER A 66 33.91 40.34 -26.96
CA SER A 66 34.70 39.45 -26.09
C SER A 66 36.15 39.94 -25.99
N ILE A 67 36.75 39.89 -24.80
CA ILE A 67 38.20 39.91 -24.59
C ILE A 67 38.56 38.93 -23.46
N ALA A 68 39.63 38.16 -23.64
CA ALA A 68 40.17 37.23 -22.65
C ALA A 68 41.40 37.81 -21.94
N GLY A 69 41.69 37.35 -20.72
CA GLY A 69 42.89 37.73 -19.96
C GLY A 69 43.22 36.73 -18.84
N GLN A 70 44.40 36.11 -18.93
CA GLN A 70 44.93 35.16 -17.93
C GLN A 70 45.86 35.83 -16.91
N ASN A 71 46.23 35.04 -15.88
CA ASN A 71 47.37 35.14 -14.94
C ASN A 71 46.99 35.65 -13.54
N LYS A 72 47.09 34.85 -12.45
CA LYS A 72 48.18 34.03 -11.84
C LYS A 72 48.77 34.79 -10.65
N ARG A 73 48.83 34.07 -9.50
CA ARG A 73 49.87 34.03 -8.43
C ARG A 73 50.62 35.36 -8.09
N HIS A 74 50.83 35.72 -6.82
CA HIS A 74 51.40 34.87 -5.77
C HIS A 74 51.02 35.35 -4.36
N ALA A 75 51.15 34.45 -3.38
CA ALA A 75 51.13 34.78 -1.97
C ALA A 75 52.51 35.28 -1.49
N THR A 76 52.52 36.17 -0.50
CA THR A 76 53.62 36.32 0.47
C THR A 76 53.08 36.71 1.86
N THR A 77 53.50 35.93 2.85
CA THR A 77 53.50 36.22 4.30
C THR A 77 54.25 37.52 4.61
N ASN A 78 54.07 38.27 5.72
CA ASN A 78 54.22 37.81 7.11
C ASN A 78 53.96 38.93 8.16
N HIS A 79 53.79 38.51 9.42
CA HIS A 79 54.10 39.20 10.70
C HIS A 79 53.32 40.42 11.24
N HIS A 80 52.59 40.15 12.33
CA HIS A 80 52.55 40.83 13.64
C HIS A 80 53.21 42.22 13.83
N LYS A 81 52.45 43.13 14.45
CA LYS A 81 52.64 43.53 15.87
C LYS A 81 51.44 44.28 16.47
N ASP A 82 51.33 44.23 17.79
CA ASP A 82 50.18 44.67 18.61
C ASP A 82 50.26 46.10 19.17
N TYR A 83 49.13 46.52 19.77
CA TYR A 83 48.90 47.59 20.76
C TYR A 83 48.78 49.06 20.30
N GLY A 84 47.70 49.72 20.74
CA GLY A 84 47.56 51.19 20.68
C GLY A 84 46.12 51.73 20.73
N VAL A 85 45.48 51.70 21.90
CA VAL A 85 44.14 52.29 22.20
C VAL A 85 43.99 53.74 21.71
N HIS A 86 42.85 54.10 21.08
CA HIS A 86 42.07 55.33 21.35
C HIS A 86 40.73 55.38 20.57
N SER A 87 39.64 55.70 21.29
CA SER A 87 38.36 56.23 20.78
C SER A 87 38.21 57.69 21.25
N PRO A 88 37.24 58.52 20.81
CA PRO A 88 36.11 58.26 19.87
C PRO A 88 35.94 59.32 18.74
N LEU A 89 35.05 59.07 17.75
CA LEU A 89 34.01 60.03 17.27
C LEU A 89 33.16 59.50 16.08
N ALA A 90 31.84 59.71 16.19
CA ALA A 90 30.80 59.89 15.16
C ALA A 90 30.72 59.01 13.88
N THR A 91 29.59 58.31 13.74
CA THR A 91 29.08 57.58 12.57
C THR A 91 28.69 58.46 11.37
N PRO A 92 28.47 57.83 10.18
CA PRO A 92 27.09 57.81 9.65
C PRO A 92 26.50 56.40 9.54
N ALA A 93 25.20 56.27 9.78
CA ALA A 93 24.51 54.99 9.91
C ALA A 93 24.22 54.29 8.56
N THR A 94 24.56 53.00 8.48
CA THR A 94 24.01 52.10 7.47
C THR A 94 22.56 51.77 7.83
N ARG A 95 21.63 51.97 6.89
CA ARG A 95 20.21 51.66 7.12
C ARG A 95 20.01 50.15 7.30
N HIS A 96 19.78 49.71 8.53
CA HIS A 96 19.09 48.45 8.75
C HIS A 96 17.64 48.60 8.27
N HIS A 97 17.21 47.74 7.34
CA HIS A 97 15.79 47.56 7.10
C HIS A 97 15.17 47.00 8.37
N HIS A 98 14.43 47.83 9.10
CA HIS A 98 13.48 47.34 10.09
C HIS A 98 12.45 46.46 9.39
N LEU A 99 12.59 45.15 9.56
CA LEU A 99 11.46 44.24 9.46
C LEU A 99 10.39 44.76 10.40
N ARG A 100 9.26 45.19 9.83
CA ARG A 100 8.06 45.55 10.60
C ARG A 100 7.71 44.36 11.47
N THR A 101 7.77 44.54 12.79
CA THR A 101 7.17 43.62 13.74
C THR A 101 5.67 43.60 13.50
N THR A 102 5.20 42.61 12.73
CA THR A 102 3.77 42.27 12.66
C THR A 102 3.32 41.86 14.06
N ASN A 103 2.23 42.45 14.56
CA ASN A 103 1.66 42.14 15.87
C ASN A 103 1.59 40.61 16.10
N SER A 104 2.33 40.11 17.09
CA SER A 104 2.34 38.68 17.43
C SER A 104 1.04 38.22 18.12
N ALA A 105 0.12 39.15 18.41
CA ALA A 105 -1.12 38.91 19.13
C ALA A 105 -2.22 38.14 18.35
N ASN A 106 -2.02 37.87 17.05
CA ASN A 106 -3.05 37.28 16.17
C ASN A 106 -2.61 35.97 15.46
N GLN A 107 -1.45 35.38 15.81
CA GLN A 107 -1.07 34.05 15.32
C GLN A 107 -1.66 32.97 16.25
N PRO A 108 -2.29 31.90 15.72
CA PRO A 108 -2.81 30.82 16.56
C PRO A 108 -1.65 30.13 17.31
N HIS A 109 -1.76 30.09 18.64
CA HIS A 109 -0.79 29.45 19.51
C HIS A 109 -1.14 27.96 19.68
N PHE A 110 -0.25 27.08 19.23
CA PHE A 110 -0.44 25.63 19.34
C PHE A 110 0.30 25.08 20.56
N ASP A 111 -0.35 24.19 21.31
CA ASP A 111 0.30 23.46 22.41
C ASP A 111 1.38 22.52 21.86
N VAL A 112 1.12 21.90 20.70
CA VAL A 112 2.03 20.97 20.01
C VAL A 112 1.92 21.12 18.49
N ILE A 113 3.05 21.01 17.78
CA ILE A 113 3.11 20.87 16.32
C ILE A 113 3.52 19.44 15.98
N VAL A 114 2.71 18.72 15.21
CA VAL A 114 2.98 17.34 14.74
C VAL A 114 3.30 17.37 13.25
N VAL A 115 4.45 16.81 12.87
CA VAL A 115 4.99 16.86 11.51
C VAL A 115 4.97 15.47 10.88
N GLY A 116 4.10 15.28 9.89
CA GLY A 116 3.81 14.00 9.26
C GLY A 116 2.53 13.37 9.83
N SER A 117 1.65 12.91 8.96
CA SER A 117 0.31 12.38 9.32
C SER A 117 0.17 10.88 9.10
N GLY A 118 1.28 10.13 9.14
CA GLY A 118 1.26 8.68 9.27
C GLY A 118 0.63 8.23 10.59
N LEU A 119 0.58 6.91 10.82
CA LEU A 119 -0.03 6.35 12.05
C LEU A 119 0.53 6.99 13.32
N ALA A 120 1.86 7.16 13.43
CA ALA A 120 2.47 7.80 14.59
C ALA A 120 1.98 9.24 14.82
N GLY A 121 1.85 10.04 13.75
CA GLY A 121 1.41 11.43 13.83
C GLY A 121 -0.07 11.57 14.16
N LEU A 122 -0.94 10.77 13.53
CA LEU A 122 -2.37 10.74 13.84
C LEU A 122 -2.65 10.22 15.25
N THR A 123 -1.98 9.17 15.68
CA THR A 123 -2.08 8.66 17.05
C THR A 123 -1.61 9.68 18.09
N THR A 124 -0.48 10.35 17.84
CA THR A 124 0.01 11.43 18.72
C THR A 124 -1.02 12.56 18.79
N THR A 125 -1.54 12.99 17.64
CA THR A 125 -2.53 14.06 17.53
C THR A 125 -3.80 13.72 18.31
N LEU A 126 -4.35 12.51 18.17
CA LEU A 126 -5.59 12.12 18.84
C LEU A 126 -5.44 12.10 20.37
N GLU A 127 -4.33 11.58 20.90
CA GLU A 127 -4.08 11.55 22.36
C GLU A 127 -3.84 12.96 22.94
N ILE A 128 -3.40 13.94 22.14
CA ILE A 128 -3.32 15.35 22.58
C ILE A 128 -4.71 16.01 22.56
N LEU A 129 -5.48 15.78 21.50
CA LEU A 129 -6.84 16.32 21.33
C LEU A 129 -7.81 15.78 22.38
N ASP A 130 -7.73 14.49 22.73
CA ASP A 130 -8.52 13.89 23.82
C ASP A 130 -8.20 14.49 25.21
N ARG A 131 -7.04 15.14 25.36
CA ARG A 131 -6.64 15.90 26.55
C ARG A 131 -6.98 17.39 26.45
N GLY A 132 -7.65 17.82 25.38
CA GLY A 132 -8.04 19.21 25.12
C GLY A 132 -6.95 20.12 24.54
N GLY A 133 -5.78 19.58 24.19
CA GLY A 133 -4.66 20.36 23.65
C GLY A 133 -4.86 20.81 22.20
N ARG A 134 -4.31 21.96 21.83
CA ARG A 134 -4.38 22.50 20.47
C ARG A 134 -3.21 22.04 19.62
N VAL A 135 -3.50 21.49 18.44
CA VAL A 135 -2.51 20.85 17.55
C VAL A 135 -2.48 21.51 16.18
N ALA A 136 -1.27 21.72 15.64
CA ALA A 136 -1.06 21.88 14.20
C ALA A 136 -0.49 20.57 13.63
N LEU A 137 -1.26 19.90 12.76
CA LEU A 137 -0.83 18.70 12.05
C LEU A 137 -0.41 19.08 10.62
N VAL A 138 0.89 18.95 10.34
CA VAL A 138 1.50 19.35 9.05
C VAL A 138 1.79 18.11 8.21
N GLU A 139 1.27 18.06 6.99
CA GLU A 139 1.48 16.98 6.02
C GLU A 139 1.93 17.56 4.67
N LYS A 140 3.01 17.02 4.09
CA LYS A 140 3.54 17.49 2.81
C LYS A 140 2.78 16.93 1.61
N GLU A 141 2.13 15.79 1.77
CA GLU A 141 1.24 15.21 0.77
C GLU A 141 -0.15 15.87 0.78
N ALA A 142 -0.94 15.64 -0.28
CA ALA A 142 -2.31 16.13 -0.37
C ALA A 142 -3.31 15.37 0.53
N THR A 143 -2.95 14.16 0.98
CA THR A 143 -3.81 13.31 1.84
C THR A 143 -3.00 12.74 3.00
N LEU A 144 -3.68 12.42 4.10
CA LEU A 144 -3.02 11.92 5.30
C LEU A 144 -2.54 10.46 5.17
N GLY A 145 -1.79 9.96 6.14
CA GLY A 145 -1.59 8.52 6.37
C GLY A 145 -0.28 7.90 5.87
N GLY A 146 0.42 8.54 4.92
CA GLY A 146 1.75 8.13 4.44
C GLY A 146 1.87 6.61 4.12
N ASN A 147 3.03 6.03 4.46
CA ASN A 147 3.27 4.58 4.28
C ASN A 147 2.34 3.72 5.16
N SER A 148 1.85 4.24 6.30
CA SER A 148 1.01 3.48 7.22
C SER A 148 -0.30 3.04 6.57
N ARG A 149 -0.91 3.88 5.70
CA ARG A 149 -2.11 3.55 4.92
C ARG A 149 -1.92 2.32 4.02
N LYS A 150 -0.68 2.02 3.61
CA LYS A 150 -0.33 0.88 2.75
C LYS A 150 -0.08 -0.43 3.51
N ALA A 151 -0.12 -0.44 4.84
CA ALA A 151 0.18 -1.63 5.63
C ALA A 151 -0.91 -2.70 5.50
N SER A 152 -0.51 -3.94 5.21
CA SER A 152 -1.42 -5.05 4.90
C SER A 152 -1.46 -6.16 5.96
N SER A 153 -0.30 -6.59 6.46
CA SER A 153 -0.21 -7.88 7.17
C SER A 153 -0.74 -7.88 8.61
N GLY A 154 -0.73 -6.72 9.29
CA GLY A 154 -1.26 -6.55 10.65
C GLY A 154 -0.34 -5.74 11.57
N ILE A 155 -0.81 -5.52 12.80
CA ILE A 155 -0.09 -4.90 13.93
C ILE A 155 0.20 -5.96 14.99
N ASN A 156 1.37 -5.94 15.62
CA ASN A 156 1.68 -6.92 16.66
C ASN A 156 1.15 -6.52 18.03
N GLY A 157 0.78 -7.50 18.85
CA GLY A 157 0.67 -7.34 20.29
C GLY A 157 0.41 -8.67 21.01
N CYS A 158 0.78 -8.73 22.28
CA CYS A 158 0.65 -9.94 23.10
C CYS A 158 -0.54 -9.79 24.06
N CYS A 159 -1.72 -10.26 23.64
CA CYS A 159 -2.91 -10.30 24.48
C CYS A 159 -3.05 -11.67 25.16
N GLN A 160 -3.24 -11.70 26.49
CA GLN A 160 -3.41 -12.95 27.26
C GLN A 160 -4.65 -13.76 26.83
N GLU A 161 -5.65 -13.09 26.26
CA GLU A 161 -6.92 -13.67 25.79
C GLU A 161 -6.78 -14.53 24.53
N ASN A 162 -5.66 -14.44 23.79
CA ASN A 162 -5.48 -15.17 22.54
C ASN A 162 -5.31 -16.70 22.70
N HIS A 163 -5.20 -17.22 23.94
CA HIS A 163 -5.10 -18.64 24.31
C HIS A 163 -4.10 -19.51 23.51
N ASN A 164 -3.10 -18.89 22.88
CA ASN A 164 -2.21 -19.52 21.90
C ASN A 164 -0.79 -19.82 22.43
N GLY A 165 -0.54 -19.56 23.72
CA GLY A 165 0.75 -19.76 24.37
C GLY A 165 1.76 -18.62 24.20
N ASP A 166 1.39 -17.50 23.55
CA ASP A 166 2.28 -16.34 23.46
C ASP A 166 2.47 -15.64 24.81
N SER A 167 3.56 -14.91 24.95
CA SER A 167 3.91 -14.16 26.17
C SER A 167 4.78 -12.95 25.86
N LEU A 168 4.79 -11.98 26.78
CA LEU A 168 5.68 -10.81 26.67
C LEU A 168 7.15 -11.24 26.58
N GLU A 169 7.57 -12.27 27.32
CA GLU A 169 8.92 -12.83 27.22
C GLU A 169 9.21 -13.39 25.81
N ALA A 170 8.30 -14.20 25.25
CA ALA A 170 8.47 -14.74 23.90
C ALA A 170 8.51 -13.64 22.84
N PHE A 171 7.65 -12.63 22.95
CA PHE A 171 7.60 -11.50 22.01
C PHE A 171 8.83 -10.58 22.14
N GLN A 172 9.31 -10.32 23.36
CA GLN A 172 10.56 -9.59 23.62
C GLN A 172 11.77 -10.36 23.09
N LYS A 173 11.81 -11.68 23.25
CA LYS A 173 12.85 -12.57 22.73
C LYS A 173 12.87 -12.59 21.20
N ASP A 174 11.72 -12.71 20.55
CA ASP A 174 11.60 -12.65 19.08
C ASP A 174 12.07 -11.28 18.54
N THR A 175 11.62 -10.19 19.18
CA THR A 175 12.01 -8.82 18.78
C THR A 175 13.49 -8.56 19.00
N THR A 176 14.06 -8.98 20.13
CA THR A 176 15.50 -8.86 20.44
C THR A 176 16.34 -9.69 19.47
N LYS A 177 15.94 -10.93 19.18
CA LYS A 177 16.59 -11.80 18.19
C LYS A 177 16.56 -11.19 16.79
N SER A 178 15.46 -10.52 16.42
CA SER A 178 15.34 -9.79 15.16
C SER A 178 16.24 -8.55 15.12
N ALA A 179 16.32 -7.79 16.22
CA ALA A 179 17.15 -6.60 16.31
C ALA A 179 18.67 -6.90 16.37
N GLY A 180 19.05 -8.13 16.73
CA GLY A 180 20.43 -8.62 16.67
C GLY A 180 21.39 -7.84 17.57
N ARG A 181 22.61 -7.59 17.09
CA ARG A 181 23.66 -6.89 17.86
C ARG A 181 23.35 -5.42 18.17
N LEU A 182 22.32 -4.86 17.53
CA LEU A 182 21.86 -3.47 17.71
C LEU A 182 20.58 -3.39 18.55
N ALA A 183 20.17 -4.49 19.19
CA ALA A 183 19.08 -4.50 20.14
C ALA A 183 19.34 -3.51 21.28
N ARG A 184 18.34 -2.67 21.60
CA ARG A 184 18.37 -1.72 22.71
C ARG A 184 17.24 -2.10 23.68
N PRO A 185 17.52 -2.92 24.71
CA PRO A 185 16.48 -3.51 25.54
C PRO A 185 15.41 -2.54 26.08
N PRO A 186 15.74 -1.32 26.57
CA PRO A 186 14.71 -0.40 27.08
C PRO A 186 13.67 0.04 26.03
N LEU A 187 14.06 0.19 24.76
CA LEU A 187 13.14 0.57 23.68
C LEU A 187 12.29 -0.63 23.21
N ILE A 188 12.88 -1.83 23.24
CA ILE A 188 12.20 -3.08 22.87
C ILE A 188 11.22 -3.52 23.97
N GLU A 189 11.60 -3.34 25.24
CA GLU A 189 10.77 -3.61 26.40
C GLU A 189 9.52 -2.73 26.38
N GLU A 190 9.67 -1.40 26.27
CA GLU A 190 8.56 -0.46 26.11
C GLU A 190 7.62 -0.84 24.95
N LEU A 191 8.18 -1.18 23.78
CA LEU A 191 7.39 -1.59 22.62
C LEU A 191 6.52 -2.82 22.91
N VAL A 192 7.06 -3.80 23.63
CA VAL A 192 6.40 -5.09 23.90
C VAL A 192 5.43 -4.99 25.08
N THR A 193 5.81 -4.37 26.19
CA THR A 193 4.97 -4.23 27.39
C THR A 193 3.75 -3.34 27.14
N SER A 194 3.92 -2.25 26.35
CA SER A 194 2.80 -1.37 25.98
C SER A 194 1.91 -1.94 24.85
N SER A 195 2.21 -3.12 24.31
CA SER A 195 1.53 -3.64 23.11
C SER A 195 0.06 -4.01 23.32
N ALA A 196 -0.29 -4.65 24.44
CA ALA A 196 -1.68 -4.97 24.76
C ALA A 196 -2.54 -3.70 24.89
N SER A 197 -2.04 -2.68 25.62
CA SER A 197 -2.73 -1.38 25.74
C SER A 197 -2.87 -0.66 24.40
N ALA A 198 -1.88 -0.79 23.50
CA ALA A 198 -1.95 -0.21 22.16
C ALA A 198 -3.07 -0.86 21.32
N LEU A 199 -3.20 -2.19 21.34
CA LEU A 199 -4.30 -2.89 20.66
C LEU A 199 -5.66 -2.56 21.27
N GLN A 200 -5.76 -2.56 22.61
CA GLN A 200 -6.99 -2.20 23.32
C GLN A 200 -7.48 -0.80 22.94
N TRP A 201 -6.58 0.19 22.90
CA TRP A 201 -6.93 1.55 22.51
C TRP A 201 -7.36 1.67 21.04
N LEU A 202 -6.70 0.94 20.13
CA LEU A 202 -7.13 0.89 18.73
C LEU A 202 -8.52 0.24 18.56
N HIS A 203 -8.85 -0.72 19.42
CA HIS A 203 -10.18 -1.33 19.44
C HIS A 203 -11.23 -0.38 20.06
N GLU A 204 -11.06 0.01 21.31
CA GLU A 204 -12.07 0.73 22.11
C GLU A 204 -12.19 2.21 21.73
N ARG A 205 -11.07 2.92 21.53
CA ARG A 205 -11.06 4.36 21.28
C ARG A 205 -11.08 4.70 19.79
N VAL A 206 -10.44 3.90 18.95
CA VAL A 206 -10.36 4.13 17.49
C VAL A 206 -11.44 3.34 16.72
N GLY A 207 -12.02 2.29 17.31
CA GLY A 207 -13.10 1.52 16.69
C GLY A 207 -12.65 0.56 15.59
N VAL A 208 -11.38 0.11 15.63
CA VAL A 208 -10.82 -0.77 14.60
C VAL A 208 -10.93 -2.24 15.01
N ASP A 209 -11.37 -3.08 14.08
CA ASP A 209 -11.39 -4.54 14.24
C ASP A 209 -9.95 -5.09 14.20
N LEU A 210 -9.62 -5.88 15.22
CA LEU A 210 -8.31 -6.52 15.43
C LEU A 210 -8.47 -8.01 15.78
N SER A 211 -9.63 -8.60 15.46
CA SER A 211 -10.04 -9.96 15.84
C SER A 211 -9.23 -11.09 15.18
N GLN A 212 -8.64 -10.86 14.00
CA GLN A 212 -7.90 -11.89 13.28
C GLN A 212 -6.42 -11.86 13.66
N VAL A 213 -5.87 -13.01 14.08
CA VAL A 213 -4.47 -13.13 14.49
C VAL A 213 -3.70 -14.06 13.56
N ALA A 214 -2.55 -13.60 13.05
CA ALA A 214 -1.65 -14.38 12.22
C ALA A 214 -0.25 -14.51 12.84
N GLN A 215 0.49 -15.53 12.39
CA GLN A 215 1.92 -15.70 12.65
C GLN A 215 2.69 -15.31 11.37
N LEU A 216 3.64 -14.38 11.52
CA LEU A 216 4.49 -13.89 10.43
C LEU A 216 5.94 -14.40 10.56
N GLY A 217 6.84 -13.95 9.68
CA GLY A 217 8.21 -14.45 9.62
C GLY A 217 9.04 -14.06 10.85
N GLY A 218 9.72 -15.03 11.45
CA GLY A 218 10.54 -14.84 12.66
C GLY A 218 9.76 -14.80 13.98
N HIS A 219 8.45 -14.99 13.98
CA HIS A 219 7.63 -15.08 15.20
C HIS A 219 7.57 -16.51 15.74
N SER A 220 7.70 -16.67 17.05
CA SER A 220 7.48 -17.93 17.76
C SER A 220 5.99 -18.30 17.88
N PHE A 221 5.10 -17.30 18.00
CA PHE A 221 3.65 -17.48 18.15
C PHE A 221 2.83 -16.53 17.24
N PRO A 222 1.55 -16.83 16.96
CA PRO A 222 0.65 -15.89 16.29
C PRO A 222 0.40 -14.66 17.17
N ARG A 223 0.66 -13.46 16.65
CA ARG A 223 0.45 -12.20 17.39
C ARG A 223 0.21 -10.98 16.51
N THR A 224 0.10 -11.17 15.20
CA THR A 224 -0.11 -10.08 14.25
C THR A 224 -1.61 -9.94 14.03
N HIS A 225 -2.22 -8.99 14.72
CA HIS A 225 -3.62 -8.64 14.68
C HIS A 225 -3.99 -7.85 13.42
N ARG A 226 -5.15 -8.13 12.84
CA ARG A 226 -5.73 -7.47 11.67
C ARG A 226 -7.26 -7.54 11.72
N PRO A 227 -7.99 -6.72 10.96
CA PRO A 227 -9.43 -6.87 10.84
C PRO A 227 -9.80 -8.13 10.04
N ALA A 228 -11.04 -8.60 10.22
CA ALA A 228 -11.69 -9.60 9.39
C ALA A 228 -12.00 -9.06 7.98
N LEU A 229 -12.26 -7.76 7.85
CA LEU A 229 -12.54 -7.07 6.58
C LEU A 229 -11.58 -5.89 6.36
N GLY A 230 -11.23 -5.63 5.11
CA GLY A 230 -10.34 -4.53 4.75
C GLY A 230 -8.85 -4.81 4.98
N MET A 231 -8.03 -3.76 4.87
CA MET A 231 -6.59 -3.78 5.08
C MET A 231 -6.25 -2.95 6.32
N ILE A 232 -5.55 -3.55 7.29
CA ILE A 232 -5.23 -2.92 8.59
C ILE A 232 -4.75 -1.46 8.49
N GLY A 233 -3.85 -1.15 7.54
CA GLY A 233 -3.33 0.19 7.35
C GLY A 233 -4.37 1.19 6.83
N ALA A 234 -5.27 0.74 5.95
CA ALA A 234 -6.35 1.57 5.45
C ALA A 234 -7.39 1.84 6.54
N GLU A 235 -7.82 0.80 7.27
CA GLU A 235 -8.80 0.92 8.36
C GLU A 235 -8.28 1.83 9.48
N LEU A 236 -7.06 1.60 9.96
CA LEU A 236 -6.44 2.43 11.02
C LEU A 236 -6.38 3.90 10.63
N ILE A 237 -5.92 4.20 9.41
CA ILE A 237 -5.78 5.58 8.96
C ILE A 237 -7.15 6.22 8.71
N ALA A 238 -8.12 5.50 8.14
CA ALA A 238 -9.45 6.03 7.90
C ALA A 238 -10.17 6.40 9.21
N GLN A 239 -10.16 5.51 10.21
CA GLN A 239 -10.81 5.78 11.50
C GLN A 239 -10.08 6.86 12.30
N LEU A 240 -8.74 6.85 12.34
CA LEU A 240 -7.98 7.93 12.97
C LEU A 240 -8.19 9.27 12.28
N GLU A 241 -8.19 9.32 10.94
CA GLU A 241 -8.43 10.54 10.19
C GLU A 241 -9.84 11.10 10.47
N LYS A 242 -10.87 10.24 10.48
CA LYS A 242 -12.24 10.62 10.87
C LYS A 242 -12.30 11.21 12.28
N LEU A 243 -11.72 10.52 13.27
CA LEU A 243 -11.73 10.95 14.67
C LEU A 243 -10.93 12.22 14.92
N VAL A 244 -9.80 12.40 14.24
CA VAL A 244 -8.96 13.59 14.34
C VAL A 244 -9.64 14.79 13.66
N ARG A 245 -10.36 14.58 12.54
CA ARG A 245 -11.07 15.66 11.82
C ARG A 245 -12.26 16.24 12.59
N SER A 246 -12.98 15.48 13.41
CA SER A 246 -14.11 16.05 14.17
C SER A 246 -13.68 17.18 15.13
N TYR A 247 -12.43 17.16 15.62
CA TYR A 247 -11.85 18.22 16.43
C TYR A 247 -11.56 19.54 15.68
N VAL A 248 -11.56 19.53 14.34
CA VAL A 248 -11.51 20.76 13.53
C VAL A 248 -12.86 21.48 13.61
N GLU A 249 -13.94 20.72 13.43
CA GLU A 249 -15.31 21.23 13.29
C GLU A 249 -15.97 21.51 14.65
N GLU A 250 -15.90 20.57 15.59
CA GLU A 250 -16.62 20.64 16.86
C GLU A 250 -15.94 21.53 17.91
N LYS A 251 -14.60 21.54 17.93
CA LYS A 251 -13.81 22.12 19.05
C LYS A 251 -12.77 23.15 18.64
N GLN A 252 -12.50 23.31 17.34
CA GLN A 252 -11.43 24.18 16.80
C GLN A 252 -10.04 23.93 17.43
N GLN A 253 -9.81 22.72 17.95
CA GLN A 253 -8.55 22.34 18.60
C GLN A 253 -7.48 21.87 17.59
N LEU A 254 -7.86 21.58 16.36
CA LEU A 254 -6.95 21.08 15.33
C LEU A 254 -6.89 22.01 14.11
N THR A 255 -5.67 22.30 13.66
CA THR A 255 -5.40 22.82 12.31
C THR A 255 -4.65 21.76 11.50
N ILE A 256 -5.22 21.34 10.36
CA ILE A 256 -4.56 20.41 9.43
C ILE A 256 -4.01 21.19 8.23
N LEU A 257 -2.72 21.02 7.93
CA LEU A 257 -2.04 21.65 6.82
C LEU A 257 -1.50 20.58 5.86
N THR A 258 -2.30 20.14 4.90
CA THR A 258 -1.87 19.25 3.79
C THR A 258 -1.17 20.04 2.69
N THR A 259 -0.34 19.41 1.86
CA THR A 259 0.53 20.06 0.86
C THR A 259 1.54 21.06 1.46
N HIS A 260 1.88 20.91 2.74
CA HIS A 260 2.78 21.80 3.47
C HIS A 260 4.01 21.03 3.97
N SER A 261 5.20 21.46 3.57
CA SER A 261 6.47 20.91 4.06
C SER A 261 7.04 21.80 5.15
N VAL A 262 7.32 21.23 6.32
CA VAL A 262 8.30 21.85 7.23
C VAL A 262 9.65 21.92 6.52
N LYS A 263 10.34 23.06 6.64
CA LYS A 263 11.68 23.28 6.05
C LYS A 263 12.76 23.54 7.11
N ASN A 264 12.41 24.22 8.20
CA ASN A 264 13.30 24.43 9.33
C ASN A 264 12.59 24.18 10.66
N LEU A 265 13.31 23.61 11.62
CA LEU A 265 12.97 23.68 13.03
C LEU A 265 13.41 25.05 13.55
N VAL A 266 12.61 25.69 14.40
CA VAL A 266 12.92 27.00 15.00
C VAL A 266 13.29 26.79 16.47
N PRO A 267 14.56 26.92 16.86
CA PRO A 267 14.97 26.88 18.26
C PRO A 267 14.48 28.10 19.04
N ALA A 268 14.37 27.95 20.36
CA ALA A 268 14.19 29.07 21.28
C ALA A 268 15.42 30.00 21.28
N LEU A 269 15.21 31.29 21.58
CA LEU A 269 16.24 32.32 21.56
C LEU A 269 17.41 32.06 22.53
N ASP A 270 17.19 31.27 23.59
CA ASP A 270 18.22 30.85 24.54
C ASP A 270 18.99 29.59 24.11
N GLY A 271 18.61 28.98 22.98
CA GLY A 271 19.20 27.76 22.44
C GLY A 271 18.85 26.47 23.21
N LYS A 272 17.96 26.52 24.22
CA LYS A 272 17.72 25.38 25.12
C LYS A 272 16.54 24.49 24.74
N GLY A 273 15.70 24.92 23.80
CA GLY A 273 14.54 24.14 23.33
C GLY A 273 13.95 24.63 22.02
N MET A 274 12.69 24.28 21.76
CA MET A 274 11.92 24.65 20.57
C MET A 274 11.11 25.94 20.75
N ALA A 275 10.86 26.65 19.65
CA ALA A 275 9.93 27.78 19.56
C ALA A 275 8.94 27.68 18.38
N GLY A 276 9.15 26.74 17.44
CA GLY A 276 8.23 26.47 16.36
C GLY A 276 8.84 25.72 15.18
N VAL A 277 8.18 25.82 14.02
CA VAL A 277 8.69 25.33 12.73
C VAL A 277 8.37 26.32 11.61
N GLU A 278 9.22 26.37 10.60
CA GLU A 278 8.96 27.08 9.34
C GLU A 278 8.36 26.12 8.31
N VAL A 279 7.24 26.51 7.72
CA VAL A 279 6.41 25.68 6.84
C VAL A 279 6.21 26.36 5.49
N VAL A 280 6.42 25.61 4.42
CA VAL A 280 6.21 26.05 3.04
C VAL A 280 5.03 25.30 2.43
N ASN A 281 4.03 26.04 1.94
CA ASN A 281 2.97 25.51 1.10
C ASN A 281 3.54 25.16 -0.28
N LEU A 282 3.52 23.88 -0.65
CA LEU A 282 4.17 23.37 -1.86
C LEU A 282 3.46 23.74 -3.17
N GLN A 283 2.21 24.22 -3.10
CA GLN A 283 1.46 24.67 -4.28
C GLN A 283 1.68 26.15 -4.59
N THR A 284 1.83 26.99 -3.56
CA THR A 284 1.91 28.45 -3.68
C THR A 284 3.31 29.01 -3.39
N ASN A 285 4.22 28.18 -2.89
CA ASN A 285 5.53 28.56 -2.32
C ASN A 285 5.45 29.62 -1.19
N LYS A 286 4.26 29.86 -0.62
CA LYS A 286 4.11 30.73 0.55
C LYS A 286 4.71 30.06 1.77
N THR A 287 5.42 30.85 2.56
CA THR A 287 6.12 30.41 3.77
C THR A 287 5.48 31.05 4.99
N GLN A 288 5.32 30.28 6.06
CA GLN A 288 4.78 30.74 7.34
C GLN A 288 5.50 30.06 8.51
N THR A 289 5.59 30.73 9.66
CA THR A 289 6.08 30.12 10.90
C THR A 289 4.90 29.69 11.75
N LEU A 290 4.92 28.46 12.23
CA LEU A 290 3.99 27.96 13.25
C LEU A 290 4.71 27.94 14.60
N HIS A 291 4.05 28.43 15.65
CA HIS A 291 4.66 28.60 16.96
C HIS A 291 4.19 27.54 17.97
N SER A 292 5.16 26.87 18.59
CA SER A 292 4.96 25.98 19.74
C SER A 292 6.32 25.64 20.36
N THR A 293 6.37 25.46 21.68
CA THR A 293 7.55 24.93 22.37
C THR A 293 7.68 23.41 22.27
N GLN A 294 6.76 22.73 21.59
CA GLN A 294 6.73 21.27 21.46
C GLN A 294 6.49 20.86 20.00
N VAL A 295 7.46 20.14 19.43
CA VAL A 295 7.44 19.63 18.06
C VAL A 295 7.61 18.12 18.08
N VAL A 296 6.73 17.40 17.38
CA VAL A 296 6.80 15.94 17.20
C VAL A 296 7.08 15.61 15.74
N LEU A 297 8.20 14.96 15.48
CA LEU A 297 8.54 14.43 14.15
C LEU A 297 7.95 13.03 13.98
N ALA A 298 7.06 12.87 13.01
CA ALA A 298 6.38 11.61 12.66
C ALA A 298 6.44 11.37 11.13
N THR A 299 7.56 11.74 10.51
CA THR A 299 7.69 11.92 9.04
C THR A 299 7.93 10.65 8.24
N GLY A 300 8.05 9.49 8.89
CA GLY A 300 8.48 8.24 8.25
C GLY A 300 9.97 8.21 7.85
N GLY A 301 10.38 7.12 7.19
CA GLY A 301 11.77 6.85 6.80
C GLY A 301 12.19 7.44 5.44
N PHE A 302 13.29 6.91 4.89
CA PHE A 302 13.98 7.42 3.70
C PHE A 302 14.20 6.38 2.58
N ALA A 303 13.60 5.20 2.68
CA ALA A 303 13.79 4.09 1.74
C ALA A 303 13.33 4.37 0.30
N SER A 304 12.46 5.37 0.11
CA SER A 304 11.96 5.79 -1.22
C SER A 304 12.63 7.06 -1.75
N ASP A 305 13.65 7.59 -1.06
CA ASP A 305 14.42 8.71 -1.61
C ASP A 305 15.19 8.26 -2.86
N ARG A 306 15.10 9.06 -3.92
CA ARG A 306 15.80 8.85 -5.21
C ARG A 306 16.59 10.09 -5.64
N ARG A 307 16.77 11.06 -4.74
CA ARG A 307 17.64 12.22 -4.95
C ARG A 307 19.12 11.78 -4.97
N ALA A 308 19.93 12.42 -5.81
CA ALA A 308 21.34 12.04 -6.02
C ALA A 308 22.21 12.07 -4.74
N ASN A 309 21.90 12.96 -3.80
CA ASN A 309 22.56 13.07 -2.50
C ASN A 309 21.65 12.60 -1.34
N SER A 310 20.70 11.70 -1.62
CA SER A 310 19.78 11.13 -0.63
C SER A 310 20.50 10.44 0.52
N LEU A 311 19.86 10.35 1.69
CA LEU A 311 20.44 9.62 2.82
C LEU A 311 20.67 8.14 2.45
N LEU A 312 19.75 7.54 1.70
CA LEU A 312 19.88 6.19 1.13
C LEU A 312 21.18 6.03 0.32
N SER A 313 21.46 6.94 -0.62
CA SER A 313 22.68 6.90 -1.44
C SER A 313 23.98 7.04 -0.64
N GLN A 314 23.93 7.75 0.50
CA GLN A 314 25.10 7.96 1.35
C GLN A 314 25.40 6.74 2.24
N VAL A 315 24.37 6.09 2.78
CA VAL A 315 24.54 5.01 3.79
C VAL A 315 24.44 3.60 3.21
N ARG A 316 23.71 3.42 2.09
CA ARG A 316 23.49 2.14 1.38
C ARG A 316 23.42 2.35 -0.14
N PRO A 317 24.51 2.80 -0.79
CA PRO A 317 24.56 2.96 -2.25
C PRO A 317 24.26 1.65 -3.00
N ASP A 318 24.57 0.49 -2.39
CA ASP A 318 24.27 -0.85 -2.89
C ASP A 318 22.77 -1.17 -3.02
N LEU A 319 21.90 -0.39 -2.37
CA LEU A 319 20.45 -0.59 -2.41
C LEU A 319 19.69 0.42 -3.29
N VAL A 320 20.33 1.47 -3.83
CA VAL A 320 19.63 2.58 -4.51
C VAL A 320 18.76 2.10 -5.67
N ASP A 321 19.25 1.11 -6.43
CA ASP A 321 18.58 0.54 -7.60
C ASP A 321 17.48 -0.48 -7.26
N PHE A 322 17.25 -0.79 -5.97
CA PHE A 322 16.17 -1.68 -5.57
C PHE A 322 14.80 -1.00 -5.71
N GLY A 323 13.79 -1.77 -6.14
CA GLY A 323 12.40 -1.31 -6.12
C GLY A 323 11.96 -1.05 -4.67
N THR A 324 10.99 -0.17 -4.45
CA THR A 324 10.48 0.21 -3.12
C THR A 324 8.98 -0.03 -2.98
N THR A 325 8.52 -0.34 -1.76
CA THR A 325 7.08 -0.35 -1.42
C THR A 325 6.58 0.96 -0.82
N GLY A 326 7.50 1.84 -0.41
CA GLY A 326 7.17 3.13 0.19
C GLY A 326 6.69 4.14 -0.86
N GLY A 327 5.96 5.18 -0.45
CA GLY A 327 5.65 6.30 -1.33
C GLY A 327 6.86 7.20 -1.59
N SER A 328 6.87 7.91 -2.73
CA SER A 328 7.91 8.87 -3.12
C SER A 328 8.15 9.99 -2.08
N TYR A 329 7.22 10.21 -1.17
CA TYR A 329 7.34 11.09 -0.01
C TYR A 329 8.26 10.58 1.11
N SER A 330 8.64 9.30 1.13
CA SER A 330 9.49 8.73 2.19
C SER A 330 10.96 9.06 1.94
N THR A 331 11.33 10.31 2.25
CA THR A 331 12.61 10.94 1.85
C THR A 331 13.52 11.34 3.00
N GLY A 332 13.20 10.98 4.25
CA GLY A 332 14.07 11.28 5.41
C GLY A 332 14.13 12.75 5.83
N ASP A 333 13.24 13.61 5.34
CA ASP A 333 13.29 15.05 5.62
C ASP A 333 13.22 15.37 7.13
N GLY A 334 12.49 14.57 7.93
CA GLY A 334 12.47 14.70 9.39
C GLY A 334 13.79 14.34 10.09
N ILE A 335 14.56 13.39 9.55
CA ILE A 335 15.91 13.09 10.05
C ILE A 335 16.81 14.30 9.79
N ALA A 336 16.76 14.86 8.57
CA ALA A 336 17.50 16.08 8.22
C ALA A 336 17.14 17.26 9.15
N LEU A 337 15.84 17.49 9.39
CA LEU A 337 15.33 18.50 10.32
C LEU A 337 15.86 18.34 11.75
N GLY A 338 15.90 17.10 12.28
CA GLY A 338 16.50 16.86 13.60
C GLY A 338 18.00 17.11 13.63
N THR A 339 18.73 16.58 12.64
CA THR A 339 20.20 16.72 12.58
C THR A 339 20.67 18.16 12.41
N SER A 340 19.90 19.03 11.74
CA SER A 340 20.29 20.44 11.54
C SER A 340 20.33 21.25 12.84
N ILE A 341 19.68 20.76 13.92
CA ILE A 341 19.76 21.34 15.27
C ILE A 341 20.52 20.45 16.27
N GLY A 342 21.33 19.51 15.78
CA GLY A 342 22.25 18.71 16.58
C GLY A 342 21.66 17.43 17.19
N ALA A 343 20.55 16.90 16.64
CA ALA A 343 20.07 15.58 17.03
C ALA A 343 21.03 14.47 16.57
N LYS A 344 21.27 13.51 17.45
CA LYS A 344 22.00 12.26 17.18
C LYS A 344 21.17 11.38 16.25
N THR A 345 21.85 10.71 15.32
CA THR A 345 21.27 9.60 14.54
C THR A 345 21.94 8.28 14.91
N ILE A 346 21.21 7.18 14.71
CA ILE A 346 21.71 5.82 14.95
C ILE A 346 21.22 4.88 13.85
N ASP A 347 22.00 3.83 13.59
CA ASP A 347 21.65 2.67 12.76
C ASP A 347 21.24 2.99 11.30
N LEU A 348 21.64 4.15 10.74
CA LEU A 348 21.17 4.63 9.42
C LEU A 348 21.47 3.67 8.24
N ASP A 349 22.49 2.82 8.35
CA ASP A 349 22.82 1.79 7.34
C ASP A 349 21.88 0.55 7.41
N GLN A 350 21.11 0.42 8.49
CA GLN A 350 20.15 -0.67 8.71
C GLN A 350 18.84 -0.38 7.96
N ILE A 351 18.81 -0.78 6.69
CA ILE A 351 17.66 -0.68 5.80
C ILE A 351 17.16 -2.08 5.44
N GLN A 352 15.89 -2.34 5.70
CA GLN A 352 15.26 -3.64 5.45
C GLN A 352 14.73 -3.74 4.02
N LEU A 353 15.19 -4.78 3.33
CA LEU A 353 14.50 -5.32 2.16
C LEU A 353 13.33 -6.22 2.62
N HIS A 354 12.14 -6.03 2.04
CA HIS A 354 11.10 -7.04 2.08
C HIS A 354 11.39 -8.09 1.01
N PRO A 355 11.25 -9.41 1.28
CA PRO A 355 11.51 -10.43 0.28
C PRO A 355 10.52 -10.42 -0.88
N THR A 356 9.31 -9.92 -0.68
CA THR A 356 8.22 -10.07 -1.65
C THR A 356 7.56 -8.74 -2.00
N GLY A 357 8.12 -8.01 -2.96
CA GLY A 357 7.41 -7.01 -3.75
C GLY A 357 6.99 -7.62 -5.08
N PHE A 358 5.73 -7.47 -5.50
CA PHE A 358 5.26 -7.99 -6.77
C PHE A 358 5.91 -7.27 -7.95
N VAL A 359 6.32 -8.03 -8.95
CA VAL A 359 6.70 -7.53 -10.28
C VAL A 359 5.43 -7.55 -11.14
N ASP A 360 4.93 -6.38 -11.51
CA ASP A 360 3.81 -6.28 -12.45
C ASP A 360 4.25 -6.78 -13.85
N PRO A 361 3.60 -7.79 -14.44
CA PRO A 361 3.95 -8.28 -15.78
C PRO A 361 3.82 -7.23 -16.90
N LEU A 362 3.03 -6.17 -16.70
CA LEU A 362 2.86 -5.06 -17.64
C LEU A 362 3.89 -3.94 -17.42
N HIS A 363 4.37 -3.79 -16.17
CA HIS A 363 5.30 -2.72 -15.76
C HIS A 363 6.45 -3.29 -14.89
N PRO A 364 7.26 -4.24 -15.42
CA PRO A 364 8.25 -4.96 -14.62
C PRO A 364 9.37 -4.06 -14.09
N GLU A 365 9.61 -2.91 -14.75
CA GLU A 365 10.65 -1.93 -14.38
C GLU A 365 10.14 -0.80 -13.47
N ASP A 366 8.87 -0.77 -13.05
CA ASP A 366 8.38 0.28 -12.14
C ASP A 366 9.17 0.27 -10.82
N PRO A 367 9.84 1.37 -10.41
CA PRO A 367 10.57 1.39 -9.15
C PRO A 367 9.65 1.25 -7.93
N THR A 368 8.35 1.48 -8.05
CA THR A 368 7.37 1.26 -6.97
C THR A 368 6.71 -0.10 -7.14
N LYS A 369 6.92 -1.01 -6.19
CA LYS A 369 6.33 -2.35 -6.19
C LYS A 369 5.18 -2.46 -5.20
N VAL A 370 4.10 -3.13 -5.61
CA VAL A 370 3.03 -3.50 -4.67
C VAL A 370 3.55 -4.57 -3.72
N LEU A 371 3.47 -4.32 -2.41
CA LEU A 371 3.88 -5.27 -1.39
C LEU A 371 3.01 -6.54 -1.46
N ALA A 372 3.62 -7.69 -1.71
CA ALA A 372 2.99 -8.99 -1.46
C ALA A 372 3.08 -9.23 0.05
N ALA A 373 1.93 -9.20 0.74
CA ALA A 373 1.87 -9.26 2.20
C ALA A 373 2.64 -10.46 2.78
N GLU A 374 3.34 -10.24 3.89
CA GLU A 374 4.04 -11.33 4.61
C GLU A 374 3.05 -12.40 5.10
N LEU A 375 1.80 -11.99 5.34
CA LEU A 375 0.66 -12.88 5.60
C LEU A 375 0.54 -14.02 4.57
N LEU A 376 0.83 -13.78 3.28
CA LEU A 376 0.75 -14.81 2.25
C LEU A 376 1.68 -15.99 2.55
N ARG A 377 2.90 -15.73 3.04
CA ARG A 377 3.83 -16.76 3.51
C ARG A 377 3.34 -17.39 4.83
N GLY A 378 2.81 -16.58 5.75
CA GLY A 378 2.20 -17.02 7.02
C GLY A 378 1.01 -17.99 6.87
N MET A 379 0.29 -17.91 5.75
CA MET A 379 -0.83 -18.80 5.39
C MET A 379 -0.41 -20.02 4.57
N GLY A 380 0.90 -20.24 4.36
CA GLY A 380 1.44 -21.41 3.64
C GLY A 380 2.02 -21.12 2.26
N GLY A 381 2.14 -19.84 1.86
CA GLY A 381 2.77 -19.47 0.61
C GLY A 381 4.26 -19.86 0.54
N LEU A 382 4.62 -20.54 -0.55
CA LEU A 382 5.99 -20.98 -0.84
C LEU A 382 6.72 -19.95 -1.70
N LEU A 383 8.05 -19.88 -1.54
CA LEU A 383 8.94 -19.17 -2.43
C LEU A 383 9.74 -20.17 -3.24
N LEU A 384 9.62 -20.08 -4.58
CA LEU A 384 10.28 -20.97 -5.52
C LEU A 384 11.22 -20.20 -6.45
N HIS A 385 12.37 -20.79 -6.75
CA HIS A 385 13.25 -20.39 -7.83
C HIS A 385 13.44 -21.58 -8.77
N GLN A 386 13.18 -21.40 -10.07
CA GLN A 386 13.24 -22.48 -11.08
C GLN A 386 12.52 -23.79 -10.69
N GLY A 387 11.38 -23.67 -10.00
CA GLY A 387 10.55 -24.79 -9.56
C GLY A 387 10.92 -25.39 -8.20
N ARG A 388 11.97 -24.90 -7.53
CA ARG A 388 12.46 -25.45 -6.25
C ARG A 388 12.39 -24.45 -5.10
N ARG A 389 12.10 -24.95 -3.90
CA ARG A 389 12.27 -24.19 -2.64
C ARG A 389 13.75 -23.96 -2.38
N PHE A 390 14.08 -22.85 -1.73
CA PHE A 390 15.46 -22.45 -1.42
C PHE A 390 15.63 -21.84 -0.01
N CYS A 391 14.55 -21.72 0.78
CA CYS A 391 14.59 -21.14 2.12
C CYS A 391 13.43 -21.62 3.00
N ASN A 392 13.52 -21.38 4.31
CA ASN A 392 12.35 -21.34 5.18
C ASN A 392 11.61 -20.00 4.98
N GLU A 393 10.42 -20.04 4.39
CA GLU A 393 9.62 -18.88 4.01
C GLU A 393 9.07 -18.09 5.23
N LEU A 394 9.15 -18.68 6.43
CA LEU A 394 8.81 -18.07 7.72
C LEU A 394 10.06 -17.62 8.51
N GLY A 395 11.24 -17.61 7.87
CA GLY A 395 12.40 -16.92 8.43
C GLY A 395 12.22 -15.41 8.52
N THR A 396 13.18 -14.72 9.14
CA THR A 396 13.21 -13.24 9.15
C THR A 396 13.40 -12.68 7.73
N ARG A 397 12.96 -11.45 7.50
CA ARG A 397 13.08 -10.78 6.19
C ARG A 397 14.52 -10.73 5.68
N ASP A 398 15.46 -10.37 6.55
CA ASP A 398 16.91 -10.44 6.29
C ASP A 398 17.39 -11.85 5.88
N TYR A 399 16.97 -12.91 6.59
CA TYR A 399 17.30 -14.28 6.19
C TYR A 399 16.73 -14.62 4.80
N VAL A 400 15.44 -14.38 4.56
CA VAL A 400 14.78 -14.75 3.30
C VAL A 400 15.40 -13.97 2.14
N THR A 401 15.62 -12.66 2.26
CA THR A 401 16.26 -11.86 1.22
C THR A 401 17.70 -12.27 0.94
N LYS A 402 18.49 -12.63 1.97
CA LYS A 402 19.82 -13.23 1.79
C LYS A 402 19.76 -14.55 1.03
N GLN A 403 18.82 -15.44 1.34
CA GLN A 403 18.64 -16.68 0.59
C GLN A 403 18.22 -16.43 -0.86
N MET A 404 17.34 -15.45 -1.11
CA MET A 404 16.95 -15.04 -2.47
C MET A 404 18.18 -14.57 -3.26
N LEU A 405 18.90 -13.57 -2.75
CA LEU A 405 20.08 -13.02 -3.42
C LEU A 405 21.18 -14.09 -3.61
N ALA A 406 21.44 -14.94 -2.61
CA ALA A 406 22.41 -16.04 -2.74
C ALA A 406 22.00 -17.09 -3.79
N THR A 407 20.70 -17.42 -3.88
CA THR A 407 20.17 -18.36 -4.88
C THR A 407 20.28 -17.80 -6.31
N ALA A 408 20.03 -16.49 -6.48
CA ALA A 408 20.12 -15.83 -7.77
C ALA A 408 21.56 -15.53 -8.23
N ASN A 409 22.47 -15.22 -7.30
CA ASN A 409 23.87 -14.88 -7.59
C ASN A 409 24.71 -16.05 -8.15
N ALA A 410 24.09 -17.19 -8.47
CA ALA A 410 24.66 -18.21 -9.35
C ALA A 410 24.80 -17.75 -10.83
N GLY A 411 24.21 -16.61 -11.22
CA GLY A 411 24.43 -15.98 -12.52
C GLY A 411 24.28 -14.45 -12.44
N ALA A 412 25.40 -13.72 -12.51
CA ALA A 412 25.40 -12.27 -12.40
C ALA A 412 24.77 -11.58 -13.62
N THR A 413 23.66 -10.88 -13.42
CA THR A 413 23.07 -9.93 -14.38
C THR A 413 22.71 -8.63 -13.67
N SER A 414 22.59 -7.54 -14.42
CA SER A 414 22.33 -6.19 -13.89
C SER A 414 20.86 -5.92 -13.49
N GLN A 415 20.00 -6.95 -13.49
CA GLN A 415 18.57 -6.83 -13.21
C GLN A 415 18.24 -7.53 -11.88
N GLN A 416 17.33 -6.96 -11.10
CA GLN A 416 16.91 -7.58 -9.82
C GLN A 416 16.35 -8.99 -10.04
N PRO A 417 16.75 -9.98 -9.24
CA PRO A 417 16.32 -11.36 -9.46
C PRO A 417 14.88 -11.59 -9.05
N THR A 418 14.17 -12.39 -9.85
CA THR A 418 12.76 -12.71 -9.64
C THR A 418 12.54 -14.15 -9.18
N PHE A 419 11.44 -14.33 -8.45
CA PHE A 419 11.05 -15.56 -7.77
C PHE A 419 9.54 -15.76 -7.90
N THR A 420 9.09 -16.99 -7.77
CA THR A 420 7.65 -17.30 -7.74
C THR A 420 7.18 -17.34 -6.29
N LEU A 421 6.19 -16.50 -5.97
CA LEU A 421 5.32 -16.72 -4.83
C LEU A 421 4.20 -17.66 -5.26
N LEU A 422 4.10 -18.82 -4.62
CA LEU A 422 3.09 -19.83 -4.86
C LEU A 422 2.17 -19.95 -3.64
N LEU A 423 0.86 -19.84 -3.85
CA LEU A 423 -0.17 -20.15 -2.88
C LEU A 423 -1.02 -21.31 -3.41
N THR A 424 -1.51 -22.16 -2.51
CA THR A 424 -2.56 -23.13 -2.80
C THR A 424 -3.93 -22.52 -2.58
N GLU A 425 -4.99 -23.20 -2.99
CA GLU A 425 -6.37 -22.74 -2.75
C GLU A 425 -6.68 -22.54 -1.25
N GLU A 426 -6.23 -23.44 -0.37
CA GLU A 426 -6.39 -23.29 1.10
C GLU A 426 -5.68 -22.01 1.62
N ALA A 427 -4.42 -21.81 1.23
CA ALA A 427 -3.64 -20.64 1.62
C ALA A 427 -4.24 -19.33 1.06
N ALA A 428 -4.78 -19.39 -0.16
CA ALA A 428 -5.46 -18.28 -0.81
C ALA A 428 -6.78 -17.92 -0.12
N LEU A 429 -7.59 -18.91 0.28
CA LEU A 429 -8.81 -18.70 1.05
C LEU A 429 -8.53 -18.08 2.43
N GLN A 430 -7.49 -18.50 3.14
CA GLN A 430 -7.10 -17.91 4.43
C GLN A 430 -6.57 -16.46 4.30
N ALA A 431 -6.00 -16.11 3.15
CA ALA A 431 -5.59 -14.75 2.81
C ALA A 431 -6.73 -13.86 2.24
N ASP A 432 -7.82 -14.47 1.75
CA ASP A 432 -9.06 -13.88 1.23
C ASP A 432 -8.84 -12.57 0.45
N LYS A 433 -9.14 -11.42 1.08
CA LYS A 433 -9.14 -10.10 0.44
C LYS A 433 -7.78 -9.71 -0.15
N HIS A 434 -6.69 -10.25 0.40
CA HIS A 434 -5.35 -10.07 -0.18
C HIS A 434 -5.29 -10.72 -1.57
N VAL A 435 -5.67 -11.99 -1.70
CA VAL A 435 -5.62 -12.69 -2.99
C VAL A 435 -6.62 -12.08 -3.98
N ALA A 436 -7.81 -11.68 -3.52
CA ALA A 436 -8.76 -10.96 -4.36
C ALA A 436 -8.17 -9.66 -4.94
N LEU A 437 -7.58 -8.80 -4.08
CA LEU A 437 -6.95 -7.55 -4.50
C LEU A 437 -5.78 -7.76 -5.46
N TYR A 438 -4.87 -8.71 -5.15
CA TYR A 438 -3.71 -8.98 -5.98
C TYR A 438 -4.10 -9.64 -7.31
N SER A 439 -5.17 -10.44 -7.34
CA SER A 439 -5.70 -11.02 -8.58
C SER A 439 -6.38 -9.95 -9.46
N LEU A 440 -7.13 -9.02 -8.86
CA LEU A 440 -7.72 -7.87 -9.56
C LEU A 440 -6.62 -6.98 -10.18
N LYS A 441 -5.53 -6.74 -9.44
CA LYS A 441 -4.34 -6.04 -9.94
C LYS A 441 -3.45 -6.88 -10.87
N ARG A 442 -3.84 -8.13 -11.20
CA ARG A 442 -3.11 -9.07 -12.08
C ARG A 442 -1.71 -9.49 -11.59
N LEU A 443 -1.43 -9.28 -10.30
CA LEU A 443 -0.17 -9.63 -9.63
C LEU A 443 -0.16 -11.09 -9.13
N LEU A 444 -1.35 -11.65 -8.90
CA LEU A 444 -1.57 -13.10 -8.75
C LEU A 444 -2.43 -13.62 -9.89
N LYS A 445 -2.09 -14.81 -10.38
CA LYS A 445 -2.83 -15.55 -11.42
C LYS A 445 -3.23 -16.93 -10.89
N LYS A 446 -4.50 -17.32 -11.06
CA LYS A 446 -4.95 -18.71 -10.83
C LYS A 446 -4.45 -19.60 -11.97
N VAL A 447 -3.88 -20.75 -11.64
CA VAL A 447 -3.53 -21.86 -12.54
C VAL A 447 -4.04 -23.17 -11.93
N GLU A 448 -4.39 -24.15 -12.74
CA GLU A 448 -5.05 -25.39 -12.30
C GLU A 448 -4.22 -26.60 -12.73
N GLY A 449 -3.81 -27.41 -11.75
CA GLY A 449 -2.94 -28.57 -11.94
C GLY A 449 -1.45 -28.26 -12.08
N LEU A 450 -0.61 -29.28 -11.84
CA LEU A 450 0.85 -29.17 -11.91
C LEU A 450 1.37 -28.82 -13.30
N ASP A 451 0.78 -29.34 -14.38
CA ASP A 451 1.22 -29.03 -15.74
C ASP A 451 1.02 -27.54 -16.09
N ALA A 452 -0.08 -26.93 -15.64
CA ALA A 452 -0.32 -25.51 -15.85
C ALA A 452 0.63 -24.63 -15.01
N LEU A 453 0.93 -25.07 -13.77
CA LEU A 453 1.92 -24.42 -12.91
C LEU A 453 3.33 -24.53 -13.50
N ALA A 454 3.74 -25.71 -13.94
CA ALA A 454 5.01 -25.99 -14.60
C ALA A 454 5.20 -25.11 -15.85
N LYS A 455 4.16 -25.04 -16.68
CA LYS A 455 4.11 -24.20 -17.89
C LYS A 455 4.14 -22.70 -17.57
N TRP A 456 3.53 -22.24 -16.48
CA TRP A 456 3.59 -20.83 -16.08
C TRP A 456 4.96 -20.44 -15.54
N MET A 457 5.62 -21.35 -14.82
CA MET A 457 6.97 -21.14 -14.26
C MET A 457 8.11 -21.39 -15.27
N ASP A 458 7.81 -21.91 -16.47
CA ASP A 458 8.77 -22.41 -17.46
C ASP A 458 9.76 -23.44 -16.89
N VAL A 459 9.21 -24.49 -16.25
CA VAL A 459 10.00 -25.59 -15.66
C VAL A 459 9.44 -26.97 -15.99
N PRO A 460 10.27 -28.03 -16.01
CA PRO A 460 9.78 -29.41 -16.08
C PRO A 460 8.90 -29.76 -14.87
N VAL A 461 7.71 -30.33 -15.10
CA VAL A 461 6.74 -30.69 -14.06
C VAL A 461 7.33 -31.57 -12.95
N VAL A 462 8.27 -32.46 -13.30
CA VAL A 462 9.00 -33.31 -12.35
C VAL A 462 9.72 -32.52 -11.24
N ARG A 463 10.20 -31.29 -11.50
CA ARG A 463 10.84 -30.45 -10.47
C ARG A 463 9.86 -29.98 -9.40
N LEU A 464 8.59 -29.76 -9.77
CA LEU A 464 7.53 -29.39 -8.84
C LEU A 464 7.09 -30.61 -8.03
N VAL A 465 6.96 -31.77 -8.68
CA VAL A 465 6.71 -33.07 -8.02
C VAL A 465 7.76 -33.35 -6.96
N GLU A 466 9.06 -33.28 -7.30
CA GLU A 466 10.17 -33.40 -6.34
C GLU A 466 9.99 -32.43 -5.15
N THR A 467 9.78 -31.15 -5.44
CA THR A 467 9.69 -30.08 -4.44
C THR A 467 8.51 -30.25 -3.48
N PHE A 468 7.35 -30.71 -3.97
CA PHE A 468 6.17 -30.92 -3.14
C PHE A 468 6.27 -32.24 -2.36
N GLN A 469 6.88 -33.29 -2.94
CA GLN A 469 7.18 -34.54 -2.21
C GLN A 469 8.14 -34.29 -1.04
N ASP A 470 9.20 -33.50 -1.25
CA ASP A 470 10.13 -33.12 -0.20
C ASP A 470 9.47 -32.27 0.90
N TYR A 471 8.55 -31.37 0.54
CA TYR A 471 7.79 -30.58 1.52
C TYR A 471 6.85 -31.45 2.36
N GLU A 472 6.06 -32.34 1.75
CA GLU A 472 5.15 -33.22 2.49
C GLU A 472 5.94 -34.21 3.36
N LYS A 473 7.07 -34.72 2.88
CA LYS A 473 8.00 -35.52 3.69
C LYS A 473 8.56 -34.73 4.88
N ALA A 474 8.96 -33.48 4.68
CA ALA A 474 9.44 -32.61 5.76
C ALA A 474 8.34 -32.32 6.81
N LYS A 475 7.12 -32.06 6.35
CA LYS A 475 5.91 -31.86 7.18
C LYS A 475 5.58 -33.09 8.03
N VAL A 476 5.64 -34.30 7.47
CA VAL A 476 5.39 -35.56 8.20
C VAL A 476 6.53 -35.89 9.18
N THR A 477 7.78 -35.61 8.82
CA THR A 477 8.95 -35.98 9.64
C THR A 477 9.41 -34.91 10.64
N GLY A 478 8.89 -33.68 10.52
CA GLY A 478 9.39 -32.50 11.25
C GLY A 478 10.80 -32.06 10.82
N LYS A 479 11.32 -32.53 9.68
CA LYS A 479 12.70 -32.33 9.23
C LYS A 479 12.75 -31.66 7.85
N ASP A 480 12.62 -30.35 7.82
CA ASP A 480 12.84 -29.53 6.63
C ASP A 480 14.32 -29.16 6.46
N VAL A 481 14.82 -29.22 5.22
CA VAL A 481 16.22 -28.92 4.89
C VAL A 481 16.62 -27.46 5.11
N PHE A 482 15.65 -26.55 5.21
CA PHE A 482 15.86 -25.13 5.53
C PHE A 482 15.47 -24.77 6.98
N GLY A 483 15.14 -25.78 7.81
CA GLY A 483 14.73 -25.57 9.20
C GLY A 483 13.32 -25.00 9.39
N LYS A 484 12.42 -25.16 8.41
CA LYS A 484 10.98 -24.87 8.58
C LYS A 484 10.37 -25.82 9.62
N THR A 485 9.62 -25.26 10.56
CA THR A 485 8.94 -26.00 11.64
C THR A 485 7.41 -25.93 11.56
N VAL A 486 6.86 -24.92 10.88
CA VAL A 486 5.41 -24.73 10.68
C VAL A 486 5.10 -24.93 9.21
N PHE A 487 4.27 -25.93 8.89
CA PHE A 487 3.89 -26.33 7.54
C PHE A 487 2.39 -26.15 7.35
N LYS A 488 1.99 -25.51 6.23
CA LYS A 488 0.58 -25.26 5.87
C LYS A 488 0.39 -25.37 4.35
N GLY A 489 -0.86 -25.42 3.91
CA GLY A 489 -1.30 -25.09 2.56
C GLY A 489 -1.14 -26.17 1.49
N LEU A 490 -0.08 -26.99 1.49
CA LEU A 490 0.11 -28.00 0.44
C LEU A 490 -0.87 -29.19 0.61
N PRO A 491 -1.72 -29.47 -0.40
CA PRO A 491 -2.66 -30.60 -0.39
C PRO A 491 -1.96 -31.91 -0.79
N SER A 492 -2.69 -33.02 -0.70
CA SER A 492 -2.21 -34.38 -1.04
C SER A 492 -2.43 -34.80 -2.50
N ASN A 493 -3.30 -34.09 -3.25
CA ASN A 493 -3.46 -34.22 -4.70
C ASN A 493 -3.05 -32.88 -5.35
N TRP A 494 -2.28 -32.92 -6.43
CA TRP A 494 -1.71 -31.72 -7.07
C TRP A 494 -2.23 -31.51 -8.50
N ASP A 495 -2.77 -32.54 -9.14
CA ASP A 495 -3.16 -32.49 -10.55
C ASP A 495 -4.52 -31.81 -10.75
N ASP A 496 -5.43 -31.96 -9.77
CA ASP A 496 -6.76 -31.30 -9.77
C ASP A 496 -6.81 -30.04 -8.87
N THR A 497 -5.65 -29.58 -8.35
CA THR A 497 -5.59 -28.47 -7.39
C THR A 497 -5.39 -27.12 -8.08
N ALA A 498 -6.12 -26.11 -7.60
CA ALA A 498 -5.88 -24.71 -7.92
C ALA A 498 -4.67 -24.12 -7.16
N PHE A 499 -3.81 -23.43 -7.89
CA PHE A 499 -2.70 -22.64 -7.37
C PHE A 499 -2.85 -21.17 -7.78
N TYR A 500 -2.37 -20.27 -6.92
CA TYR A 500 -2.25 -18.84 -7.21
C TYR A 500 -0.77 -18.46 -7.24
N VAL A 501 -0.31 -17.94 -8.37
CA VAL A 501 1.10 -17.63 -8.62
C VAL A 501 1.32 -16.16 -8.95
N GLY A 502 2.43 -15.61 -8.47
CA GLY A 502 2.87 -14.25 -8.81
C GLY A 502 4.39 -14.13 -8.77
N THR A 503 4.92 -13.26 -9.61
CA THR A 503 6.35 -12.95 -9.67
C THR A 503 6.70 -11.91 -8.60
N VAL A 504 7.73 -12.19 -7.80
CA VAL A 504 8.18 -11.31 -6.72
C VAL A 504 9.70 -11.08 -6.74
N THR A 505 10.14 -9.93 -6.24
CA THR A 505 11.54 -9.51 -6.08
C THR A 505 11.77 -8.93 -4.68
N PRO A 506 12.99 -8.97 -4.12
CA PRO A 506 13.36 -8.21 -2.93
C PRO A 506 13.22 -6.69 -3.18
N VAL A 507 12.69 -5.95 -2.20
CA VAL A 507 12.39 -4.51 -2.34
C VAL A 507 12.67 -3.71 -1.08
N LEU A 508 13.17 -2.48 -1.23
CA LEU A 508 13.29 -1.47 -0.18
C LEU A 508 11.93 -1.25 0.51
N HIS A 509 11.91 -1.38 1.84
CA HIS A 509 10.65 -1.43 2.56
C HIS A 509 10.60 -0.58 3.83
N TYR A 510 11.69 -0.53 4.60
CA TYR A 510 11.67 0.15 5.90
C TYR A 510 13.08 0.52 6.38
N CYS A 511 13.25 1.70 6.99
CA CYS A 511 14.49 2.17 7.60
C CYS A 511 14.48 1.94 9.13
N MET A 512 15.36 1.10 9.68
CA MET A 512 15.47 0.88 11.13
C MET A 512 16.34 1.92 11.85
N GLY A 513 17.12 2.68 11.09
CA GLY A 513 17.89 3.82 11.57
C GLY A 513 17.16 5.15 11.38
N GLY A 514 17.44 6.08 12.27
CA GLY A 514 16.84 7.41 12.29
C GLY A 514 17.35 8.24 13.46
N LEU A 515 16.53 9.19 13.91
CA LEU A 515 16.80 10.02 15.09
C LEU A 515 16.87 9.15 16.36
N SER A 516 17.91 9.35 17.18
CA SER A 516 18.03 8.68 18.47
C SER A 516 17.01 9.22 19.46
N ILE A 517 16.25 8.33 20.11
CA ILE A 517 15.26 8.70 21.14
C ILE A 517 15.53 7.96 22.47
N ASN A 518 15.02 8.52 23.57
CA ASN A 518 14.84 7.76 24.80
C ASN A 518 13.47 7.03 24.82
N THR A 519 13.19 6.27 25.88
CA THR A 519 11.92 5.53 26.04
C THR A 519 10.69 6.44 26.12
N ASN A 520 10.83 7.76 26.29
CA ASN A 520 9.73 8.73 26.27
C ASN A 520 9.57 9.41 24.90
N GLY A 521 10.31 8.97 23.87
CA GLY A 521 10.24 9.52 22.53
C GLY A 521 10.90 10.90 22.37
N GLN A 522 11.64 11.38 23.38
CA GLN A 522 12.39 12.63 23.29
C GLN A 522 13.64 12.42 22.43
N VAL A 523 13.91 13.33 21.49
CA VAL A 523 15.07 13.26 20.61
C VAL A 523 16.34 13.61 21.37
N LEU A 524 17.40 12.81 21.20
CA LEU A 524 18.66 12.94 21.93
C LEU A 524 19.74 13.62 21.09
N LYS A 525 20.62 14.37 21.77
CA LYS A 525 21.90 14.84 21.22
C LYS A 525 22.98 13.76 21.32
N GLU A 526 24.18 14.04 20.80
CA GLU A 526 25.31 13.10 20.82
C GLU A 526 25.74 12.67 22.23
N ASP A 527 25.65 13.59 23.20
CA ASP A 527 25.92 13.39 24.63
C ASP A 527 24.81 12.63 25.38
N GLY A 528 23.71 12.26 24.70
CA GLY A 528 22.56 11.58 25.27
C GLY A 528 21.55 12.51 25.97
N VAL A 529 21.79 13.83 26.01
CA VAL A 529 20.85 14.80 26.59
C VAL A 529 19.69 15.04 25.62
N PRO A 530 18.42 15.03 26.10
CA PRO A 530 17.28 15.38 25.27
C PRO A 530 17.33 16.82 24.72
N ILE A 531 16.86 17.00 23.48
CA ILE A 531 16.53 18.32 22.92
C ILE A 531 15.16 18.72 23.49
N THR A 532 15.14 19.73 24.37
CA THR A 532 13.91 20.19 25.04
C THR A 532 12.83 20.55 24.03
N GLY A 533 11.67 19.92 24.15
CA GLY A 533 10.53 20.17 23.27
C GLY A 533 10.59 19.48 21.90
N LEU A 534 11.62 18.69 21.58
CA LEU A 534 11.65 17.88 20.37
C LEU A 534 11.42 16.40 20.67
N TYR A 535 10.41 15.83 20.03
CA TYR A 535 10.02 14.42 20.12
C TYR A 535 10.02 13.79 18.73
N ALA A 536 10.12 12.46 18.67
CA ALA A 536 10.01 11.72 17.42
C ALA A 536 9.35 10.34 17.60
N ALA A 537 8.55 9.91 16.63
CA ALA A 537 7.78 8.66 16.66
C ALA A 537 7.69 7.96 15.30
N GLY A 538 7.73 6.63 15.30
CA GLY A 538 7.71 5.80 14.08
C GLY A 538 9.04 5.77 13.34
N GLU A 539 9.01 5.40 12.05
CA GLU A 539 10.17 5.14 11.17
C GLU A 539 11.16 6.33 10.98
N VAL A 540 10.85 7.52 11.49
CA VAL A 540 11.85 8.63 11.58
C VAL A 540 12.87 8.40 12.71
N THR A 541 12.56 7.49 13.65
CA THR A 541 13.39 7.15 14.82
C THR A 541 14.30 5.95 14.54
N GLY A 542 15.42 5.88 15.24
CA GLY A 542 16.33 4.74 15.21
C GLY A 542 16.29 3.92 16.50
N GLY A 543 16.76 2.68 16.42
CA GLY A 543 17.12 1.86 17.59
C GLY A 543 15.99 1.01 18.21
N VAL A 544 14.71 1.27 17.90
CA VAL A 544 13.57 0.43 18.31
C VAL A 544 13.64 -0.98 17.66
N HIS A 545 14.32 -1.09 16.51
CA HIS A 545 14.33 -2.31 15.68
C HIS A 545 15.72 -2.86 15.36
N GLY A 546 16.80 -2.17 15.74
CA GLY A 546 18.18 -2.59 15.51
C GLY A 546 18.45 -3.00 14.05
N GLN A 547 19.04 -4.19 13.85
CA GLN A 547 19.47 -4.66 12.53
C GLN A 547 18.33 -5.09 11.60
N ASN A 548 17.21 -5.59 12.13
CA ASN A 548 16.09 -6.06 11.32
C ASN A 548 14.77 -5.92 12.09
N ARG A 549 13.79 -5.24 11.49
CA ARG A 549 12.45 -5.13 12.04
C ARG A 549 11.65 -6.44 11.87
N LEU A 550 10.96 -6.86 12.92
CA LEU A 550 10.00 -7.97 12.86
C LEU A 550 8.70 -7.54 12.15
N GLY A 551 8.09 -8.42 11.35
CA GLY A 551 6.82 -8.13 10.66
C GLY A 551 5.73 -7.75 11.67
N GLY A 552 4.99 -6.66 11.41
CA GLY A 552 3.96 -6.10 12.30
C GLY A 552 4.44 -5.09 13.36
N ASN A 553 5.73 -5.07 13.73
CA ASN A 553 6.24 -4.13 14.75
C ASN A 553 6.20 -2.64 14.33
N SER A 554 6.15 -2.32 13.03
CA SER A 554 6.12 -0.92 12.55
C SER A 554 4.78 -0.22 12.77
N LEU A 555 3.66 -0.97 12.85
CA LEU A 555 2.40 -0.36 13.28
C LEU A 555 2.37 -0.22 14.80
N LEU A 556 2.93 -1.21 15.51
CA LEU A 556 3.02 -1.20 16.96
C LEU A 556 3.89 -0.04 17.49
N GLU A 557 5.07 0.23 16.91
CA GLU A 557 5.92 1.34 17.34
C GLU A 557 5.20 2.69 17.16
N CYS A 558 4.46 2.84 16.06
CA CYS A 558 3.78 4.08 15.70
C CYS A 558 2.68 4.36 16.72
N THR A 559 1.91 3.33 17.09
CA THR A 559 0.89 3.44 18.11
C THR A 559 1.50 3.63 19.51
N VAL A 560 2.47 2.82 19.93
CA VAL A 560 3.06 2.89 21.29
C VAL A 560 3.75 4.24 21.53
N TYR A 561 4.72 4.61 20.70
CA TYR A 561 5.46 5.86 20.91
C TYR A 561 4.60 7.10 20.61
N GLY A 562 3.69 7.02 19.63
CA GLY A 562 2.74 8.10 19.36
C GLY A 562 1.82 8.39 20.54
N ARG A 563 1.22 7.34 21.14
CA ARG A 563 0.41 7.50 22.37
C ARG A 563 1.23 8.01 23.54
N LYS A 564 2.44 7.47 23.73
CA LYS A 564 3.31 7.86 24.85
C LYS A 564 3.73 9.33 24.79
N ILE A 565 4.09 9.84 23.61
CA ILE A 565 4.35 11.25 23.38
C ILE A 565 3.07 12.07 23.58
N GLY A 566 1.97 11.68 22.92
CA GLY A 566 0.69 12.41 23.00
C GLY A 566 0.11 12.54 24.41
N ARG A 567 0.44 11.61 25.32
CA ARG A 567 0.10 11.64 26.75
C ARG A 567 1.05 12.45 27.62
N SER A 568 2.32 12.59 27.22
CA SER A 568 3.38 13.20 28.05
C SER A 568 3.64 14.66 27.72
N VAL A 569 3.37 15.11 26.49
CA VAL A 569 3.47 16.53 26.11
C VAL A 569 2.54 17.40 26.96
N PHE A 570 2.99 18.62 27.24
CA PHE A 570 2.20 19.62 27.95
C PHE A 570 1.02 20.09 27.09
N VAL A 571 -0.14 20.32 27.70
CA VAL A 571 -1.31 20.93 27.08
C VAL A 571 -1.83 22.01 28.02
N GLN A 572 -2.18 23.18 27.49
CA GLN A 572 -2.82 24.22 28.28
C GLN A 572 -4.27 23.85 28.56
N ASN A 573 -4.54 23.34 29.77
CA ASN A 573 -5.91 23.25 30.27
C ASN A 573 -6.44 24.68 30.47
N GLU A 574 -7.50 25.06 29.76
CA GLU A 574 -8.23 26.28 30.09
C GLU A 574 -8.87 26.12 31.48
N SER A 575 -8.37 26.91 32.45
CA SER A 575 -8.82 26.85 33.83
C SER A 575 -10.19 27.49 33.98
N THR A 576 -11.24 26.67 33.98
CA THR A 576 -12.55 26.88 34.65
C THR A 576 -12.97 28.34 34.88
N ALA A 577 -13.34 29.05 33.82
CA ALA A 577 -14.01 30.34 33.92
C ALA A 577 -15.54 30.17 33.97
N SER A 578 -16.05 29.83 35.16
CA SER A 578 -17.47 29.86 35.57
C SER A 578 -18.52 29.44 34.53
N ASP A 579 -18.83 28.15 34.46
CA ASP A 579 -20.02 27.68 33.74
C ASP A 579 -21.20 27.48 34.70
N ASN A 580 -22.05 28.50 34.79
CA ASN A 580 -23.32 28.44 35.52
C ASN A 580 -24.43 28.16 34.51
N HIS A 581 -24.46 26.93 33.98
CA HIS A 581 -25.54 26.49 33.08
C HIS A 581 -26.11 25.12 33.46
N LYS A 582 -27.45 25.06 33.49
CA LYS A 582 -28.21 23.83 33.71
C LYS A 582 -28.02 22.86 32.55
N PRO A 583 -28.13 21.54 32.77
CA PRO A 583 -28.09 20.57 31.68
C PRO A 583 -29.24 20.84 30.69
N ARG A 584 -28.88 21.20 29.46
CA ARG A 584 -29.80 21.14 28.32
C ARG A 584 -29.63 19.81 27.61
N ASN A 585 -30.73 19.07 27.59
CA ASN A 585 -30.93 17.91 26.74
C ASN A 585 -31.21 18.42 25.32
N ASP A 586 -30.29 18.23 24.39
CA ASP A 586 -30.50 18.52 22.96
C ASP A 586 -29.75 17.48 22.10
N ASN A 587 -30.47 16.44 21.66
CA ASN A 587 -30.09 15.71 20.46
C ASN A 587 -30.11 16.70 19.29
N LYS A 588 -28.97 16.88 18.61
CA LYS A 588 -28.93 17.51 17.29
C LYS A 588 -28.33 16.55 16.28
N ASN A 589 -29.23 15.98 15.46
CA ASN A 589 -28.85 15.37 14.20
C ASN A 589 -28.12 16.40 13.32
N VAL A 590 -27.22 15.93 12.48
CA VAL A 590 -26.75 16.69 11.31
C VAL A 590 -27.97 17.06 10.48
N ASN A 591 -28.10 18.33 10.09
CA ASN A 591 -29.29 18.79 9.37
C ASN A 591 -29.16 18.45 7.87
N GLU A 592 -29.63 17.25 7.50
CA GLU A 592 -29.61 16.71 6.12
C GLU A 592 -30.43 17.55 5.11
N GLU A 593 -31.16 18.57 5.56
CA GLU A 593 -32.11 19.39 4.78
C GLU A 593 -31.48 20.47 3.88
N THR A 594 -30.15 20.55 3.74
CA THR A 594 -29.48 21.64 2.98
C THR A 594 -28.60 21.19 1.81
N LEU A 595 -28.56 19.89 1.48
CA LEU A 595 -27.91 19.42 0.27
C LEU A 595 -28.77 19.71 -0.97
N SER A 596 -28.13 20.22 -2.03
CA SER A 596 -28.75 20.37 -3.34
C SER A 596 -29.25 19.01 -3.87
N THR A 597 -30.47 19.00 -4.39
CA THR A 597 -30.99 17.84 -5.14
C THR A 597 -30.38 17.84 -6.53
N ILE A 598 -29.82 16.70 -6.93
CA ILE A 598 -29.21 16.46 -8.24
C ILE A 598 -30.08 15.44 -9.00
N SER A 599 -30.40 15.76 -10.24
CA SER A 599 -31.16 14.87 -11.14
C SER A 599 -30.27 13.77 -11.74
N TRP A 600 -30.87 12.69 -12.25
CA TRP A 600 -30.09 11.68 -12.97
C TRP A 600 -29.44 12.25 -14.24
N HIS A 601 -30.15 13.12 -14.94
CA HIS A 601 -29.63 13.76 -16.14
C HIS A 601 -28.43 14.67 -15.85
N GLU A 602 -28.46 15.42 -14.75
CA GLU A 602 -27.33 16.22 -14.29
C GLU A 602 -26.12 15.34 -13.94
N LEU A 603 -26.33 14.27 -13.16
CA LEU A 603 -25.28 13.34 -12.79
C LEU A 603 -24.58 12.74 -14.03
N GLU A 604 -25.34 12.32 -15.04
CA GLU A 604 -24.82 11.76 -16.30
C GLU A 604 -23.85 12.71 -17.05
N THR A 605 -24.02 14.03 -16.92
CA THR A 605 -23.10 15.00 -17.55
C THR A 605 -21.70 14.97 -16.94
N HIS A 606 -21.58 14.53 -15.69
CA HIS A 606 -20.32 14.42 -14.94
C HIS A 606 -19.70 13.02 -15.06
N SER A 607 -19.68 12.47 -16.28
CA SER A 607 -19.23 11.11 -16.62
C SER A 607 -17.79 11.04 -17.19
N SER A 608 -17.01 12.12 -17.07
CA SER A 608 -15.68 12.22 -17.65
C SER A 608 -14.55 12.02 -16.63
N ARG A 609 -13.29 11.99 -17.06
CA ARG A 609 -12.13 11.88 -16.17
C ARG A 609 -11.76 13.21 -15.52
N GLU A 610 -12.02 14.30 -16.24
CA GLU A 610 -11.75 15.68 -15.83
C GLU A 610 -12.91 16.30 -15.03
N ASP A 611 -14.09 15.66 -15.06
CA ASP A 611 -15.28 15.98 -14.27
C ASP A 611 -16.07 14.68 -14.04
N LEU A 612 -15.90 14.11 -12.84
CA LEU A 612 -16.19 12.73 -12.48
C LEU A 612 -17.03 12.69 -11.19
N TRP A 613 -18.36 12.56 -11.33
CA TRP A 613 -19.27 12.42 -10.20
C TRP A 613 -19.91 11.02 -10.19
N MET A 614 -20.43 10.57 -9.05
CA MET A 614 -21.25 9.34 -8.97
C MET A 614 -22.17 9.37 -7.74
N ALA A 615 -23.30 8.66 -7.83
CA ALA A 615 -24.17 8.42 -6.70
C ALA A 615 -23.66 7.21 -5.88
N VAL A 616 -23.64 7.33 -4.56
CA VAL A 616 -23.39 6.22 -3.62
C VAL A 616 -24.34 6.36 -2.44
N ASN A 617 -25.21 5.37 -2.25
CA ASN A 617 -26.25 5.32 -1.23
C ASN A 617 -27.15 6.58 -1.21
N GLY A 618 -27.51 7.09 -2.40
CA GLY A 618 -28.37 8.26 -2.58
C GLY A 618 -27.69 9.63 -2.43
N LEU A 619 -26.42 9.69 -2.04
CA LEU A 619 -25.61 10.91 -2.04
C LEU A 619 -24.74 10.98 -3.30
N VAL A 620 -24.52 12.18 -3.83
CA VAL A 620 -23.70 12.41 -5.04
C VAL A 620 -22.34 12.97 -4.63
N TYR A 621 -21.28 12.36 -5.17
CA TYR A 621 -19.90 12.66 -4.84
C TYR A 621 -19.12 13.13 -6.06
N ASN A 622 -18.44 14.28 -5.98
CA ASN A 622 -17.48 14.72 -6.99
C ASN A 622 -16.11 14.10 -6.68
N LEU A 623 -15.79 13.00 -7.35
CA LEU A 623 -14.56 12.22 -7.14
C LEU A 623 -13.43 12.61 -8.09
N THR A 624 -13.57 13.63 -8.93
CA THR A 624 -12.59 14.12 -9.92
C THR A 624 -11.16 14.25 -9.36
N ARG A 625 -11.03 14.78 -8.13
CA ARG A 625 -9.72 14.91 -7.44
C ARG A 625 -9.32 13.61 -6.74
N PHE A 626 -10.28 12.91 -6.14
CA PHE A 626 -10.05 11.67 -5.39
C PHE A 626 -9.60 10.51 -6.29
N ALA A 627 -10.08 10.42 -7.53
CA ALA A 627 -9.71 9.37 -8.47
C ALA A 627 -8.20 9.27 -8.71
N LYS A 628 -7.47 10.38 -8.64
CA LYS A 628 -6.01 10.43 -8.80
C LYS A 628 -5.24 9.83 -7.62
N VAL A 629 -5.89 9.67 -6.46
CA VAL A 629 -5.29 9.16 -5.20
C VAL A 629 -6.01 7.91 -4.66
N HIS A 630 -7.06 7.44 -5.34
CA HIS A 630 -7.86 6.29 -4.93
C HIS A 630 -7.01 4.99 -4.92
N PRO A 631 -6.99 4.21 -3.81
CA PRO A 631 -6.15 2.99 -3.71
C PRO A 631 -6.46 1.89 -4.76
N GLY A 632 -7.68 1.88 -5.29
CA GLY A 632 -8.08 1.02 -6.41
C GLY A 632 -7.49 1.44 -7.77
N GLY A 633 -6.97 2.67 -7.89
CA GLY A 633 -6.66 3.33 -9.16
C GLY A 633 -7.81 4.22 -9.63
N SER A 634 -7.54 5.13 -10.59
CA SER A 634 -8.56 6.05 -11.12
C SER A 634 -9.57 5.36 -12.03
N SER A 635 -9.11 4.38 -12.82
CA SER A 635 -9.89 3.72 -13.89
C SER A 635 -11.17 3.02 -13.42
N ILE A 636 -11.27 2.63 -12.15
CA ILE A 636 -12.49 2.02 -11.60
C ILE A 636 -13.58 3.09 -11.33
N LEU A 637 -13.17 4.27 -10.87
CA LEU A 637 -14.10 5.38 -10.68
C LEU A 637 -14.48 6.01 -12.02
N GLU A 638 -13.53 6.13 -12.94
CA GLU A 638 -13.78 6.54 -14.34
C GLU A 638 -14.81 5.62 -15.03
N SER A 639 -14.85 4.32 -14.71
CA SER A 639 -15.84 3.37 -15.26
C SER A 639 -17.24 3.42 -14.63
N LEU A 640 -17.41 4.19 -13.55
CA LEU A 640 -18.67 4.36 -12.81
C LEU A 640 -19.13 5.83 -12.79
N ALA A 641 -18.45 6.69 -13.54
CA ALA A 641 -18.71 8.12 -13.59
C ALA A 641 -20.09 8.42 -14.23
N GLY A 642 -20.81 9.37 -13.66
CA GLY A 642 -22.16 9.76 -14.05
C GLY A 642 -23.26 8.72 -13.76
N GLY A 643 -23.02 7.76 -12.86
CA GLY A 643 -24.00 6.71 -12.53
C GLY A 643 -24.05 6.35 -11.04
N ASP A 644 -24.86 5.32 -10.73
CA ASP A 644 -24.95 4.74 -9.39
C ASP A 644 -23.84 3.72 -9.16
N ALA A 645 -22.98 4.02 -8.20
CA ALA A 645 -21.87 3.18 -7.76
C ALA A 645 -22.13 2.50 -6.41
N SER A 646 -23.34 2.57 -5.84
CA SER A 646 -23.69 2.04 -4.50
C SER A 646 -23.30 0.57 -4.30
N GLU A 647 -23.70 -0.30 -5.23
CA GLU A 647 -23.38 -1.73 -5.17
C GLU A 647 -21.86 -1.96 -5.31
N ALA A 648 -21.23 -1.32 -6.31
CA ALA A 648 -19.80 -1.42 -6.54
C ALA A 648 -18.98 -0.93 -5.33
N PHE A 649 -19.39 0.18 -4.70
CA PHE A 649 -18.77 0.73 -3.51
C PHE A 649 -18.87 -0.25 -2.33
N ALA A 650 -20.05 -0.79 -2.06
CA ALA A 650 -20.30 -1.75 -0.97
C ALA A 650 -19.51 -3.06 -1.09
N THR A 651 -19.08 -3.45 -2.30
CA THR A 651 -18.21 -4.65 -2.48
C THR A 651 -16.78 -4.49 -1.96
N VAL A 652 -16.30 -3.25 -1.78
CA VAL A 652 -14.91 -2.94 -1.40
C VAL A 652 -14.78 -2.06 -0.16
N HIS A 653 -15.85 -1.37 0.24
CA HIS A 653 -15.84 -0.35 1.29
C HIS A 653 -17.04 -0.51 2.22
N SER A 654 -16.88 -0.15 3.50
CA SER A 654 -18.01 -0.03 4.40
C SER A 654 -18.82 1.25 4.10
N PRO A 655 -20.13 1.31 4.44
CA PRO A 655 -20.96 2.50 4.19
C PRO A 655 -20.47 3.80 4.86
N GLN A 656 -19.49 3.71 5.76
CA GLN A 656 -19.00 4.78 6.62
C GLN A 656 -17.70 5.43 6.08
N LEU A 657 -17.22 5.00 4.91
CA LEU A 657 -15.90 5.34 4.37
C LEU A 657 -15.91 6.46 3.31
N LEU A 658 -17.07 7.09 3.07
CA LEU A 658 -17.23 8.17 2.10
C LEU A 658 -16.82 9.51 2.72
N PRO A 659 -15.93 10.31 2.09
CA PRO A 659 -15.55 11.61 2.60
C PRO A 659 -16.71 12.62 2.44
N GLY A 660 -17.05 13.35 3.51
CA GLY A 660 -18.10 14.37 3.46
C GLY A 660 -17.73 15.59 2.60
N ASP A 661 -16.44 15.88 2.44
CA ASP A 661 -15.89 17.03 1.72
C ASP A 661 -15.94 16.90 0.19
N VAL A 662 -16.37 15.74 -0.33
CA VAL A 662 -16.64 15.52 -1.76
C VAL A 662 -18.12 15.35 -2.09
N VAL A 663 -19.03 15.42 -1.10
CA VAL A 663 -20.48 15.43 -1.35
C VAL A 663 -20.88 16.74 -2.02
N VAL A 664 -21.57 16.65 -3.16
CA VAL A 664 -22.07 17.79 -3.94
C VAL A 664 -23.59 17.89 -3.97
N GLY A 665 -24.29 16.86 -3.48
CA GLY A 665 -25.74 16.87 -3.31
C GLY A 665 -26.29 15.50 -2.95
N ARG A 666 -27.62 15.35 -3.03
CA ARG A 666 -28.32 14.06 -2.99
C ARG A 666 -29.04 13.80 -4.30
N MET A 667 -29.25 12.55 -4.67
CA MET A 667 -30.12 12.20 -5.79
C MET A 667 -31.56 12.63 -5.51
N ASP A 668 -32.29 13.07 -6.55
CA ASP A 668 -33.73 13.35 -6.43
C ASP A 668 -34.51 12.07 -6.05
N PRO A 669 -35.17 12.02 -4.87
CA PRO A 669 -35.95 10.85 -4.47
C PRO A 669 -37.27 10.70 -5.25
N THR A 670 -37.64 11.68 -6.09
CA THR A 670 -38.81 11.66 -6.97
C THR A 670 -38.49 11.23 -8.41
N GLU A 671 -37.22 11.20 -8.80
CA GLU A 671 -36.80 10.66 -10.10
C GLU A 671 -36.26 9.22 -9.98
N PRO A 672 -36.88 8.22 -10.62
CA PRO A 672 -36.33 6.86 -10.64
C PRO A 672 -35.03 6.82 -11.46
N ALA A 673 -34.10 5.95 -11.05
CA ALA A 673 -32.83 5.76 -11.73
C ALA A 673 -33.00 5.50 -13.23
N ALA A 674 -32.22 6.23 -14.04
CA ALA A 674 -32.20 6.17 -15.50
C ALA A 674 -31.56 4.86 -16.03
N SER A 675 -32.10 3.70 -15.62
CA SER A 675 -32.01 2.43 -16.34
C SER A 675 -33.05 1.40 -15.85
N ALA A 676 -34.21 1.85 -15.36
CA ALA A 676 -35.38 0.99 -15.22
C ALA A 676 -36.20 1.00 -16.52
N THR A 677 -35.66 0.39 -17.58
CA THR A 677 -36.48 0.05 -18.76
C THR A 677 -37.65 -0.80 -18.30
N THR A 678 -38.89 -0.35 -18.51
CA THR A 678 -40.07 -1.19 -18.28
C THR A 678 -39.91 -2.46 -19.10
N ASP A 679 -39.98 -3.62 -18.45
CA ASP A 679 -39.59 -4.91 -19.03
C ASP A 679 -40.53 -5.31 -20.19
N ARG A 680 -40.20 -4.83 -21.39
CA ARG A 680 -40.82 -5.26 -22.64
C ARG A 680 -40.38 -6.70 -22.92
N PHE A 681 -41.36 -7.57 -23.14
CA PHE A 681 -41.09 -8.92 -23.62
C PHE A 681 -40.84 -8.91 -25.13
N ILE A 682 -39.70 -9.48 -25.52
CA ILE A 682 -39.22 -9.64 -26.89
C ILE A 682 -39.43 -11.11 -27.26
N THR A 683 -40.01 -11.36 -28.43
CA THR A 683 -40.25 -12.72 -28.95
C THR A 683 -39.01 -13.29 -29.64
N LEU A 684 -38.92 -14.61 -29.84
CA LEU A 684 -37.84 -15.17 -30.66
C LEU A 684 -37.88 -14.71 -32.12
N ALA A 685 -39.08 -14.40 -32.63
CA ALA A 685 -39.27 -13.86 -33.98
C ALA A 685 -38.76 -12.42 -34.10
N GLU A 686 -38.86 -11.62 -33.04
CA GLU A 686 -38.28 -10.27 -32.95
C GLU A 686 -36.76 -10.35 -32.76
N LEU A 687 -36.28 -11.12 -31.78
CA LEU A 687 -34.86 -11.32 -31.51
C LEU A 687 -34.07 -11.71 -32.79
N LYS A 688 -34.62 -12.62 -33.61
CA LYS A 688 -33.96 -13.08 -34.85
C LYS A 688 -33.81 -12.00 -35.93
N GLN A 689 -34.54 -10.90 -35.87
CA GLN A 689 -34.37 -9.77 -36.81
C GLN A 689 -33.03 -9.07 -36.57
N HIS A 690 -32.63 -8.98 -35.30
CA HIS A 690 -31.38 -8.38 -34.82
C HIS A 690 -30.20 -9.38 -34.83
N SER A 691 -29.98 -10.01 -36.00
CA SER A 691 -29.02 -11.12 -36.18
C SER A 691 -27.78 -10.78 -37.02
N SER A 692 -27.45 -9.50 -37.19
CA SER A 692 -26.31 -9.04 -38.00
C SER A 692 -25.20 -8.38 -37.15
N PRO A 693 -23.97 -8.23 -37.65
CA PRO A 693 -22.91 -7.49 -36.94
C PRO A 693 -23.23 -6.02 -36.67
N GLU A 694 -24.06 -5.41 -37.53
CA GLU A 694 -24.52 -4.02 -37.49
C GLU A 694 -25.83 -3.81 -36.71
N ASP A 695 -26.51 -4.90 -36.34
CA ASP A 695 -27.73 -4.94 -35.55
C ASP A 695 -27.77 -6.29 -34.80
N CYS A 696 -27.19 -6.29 -33.60
CA CYS A 696 -26.70 -7.48 -32.90
C CYS A 696 -27.32 -7.62 -31.50
N TRP A 697 -28.54 -8.15 -31.39
CA TRP A 697 -29.15 -8.41 -30.08
C TRP A 697 -28.81 -9.81 -29.58
N VAL A 698 -28.53 -9.95 -28.28
CA VAL A 698 -28.12 -11.21 -27.66
C VAL A 698 -28.84 -11.39 -26.32
N VAL A 699 -29.31 -12.61 -26.02
CA VAL A 699 -29.91 -12.92 -24.72
C VAL A 699 -28.84 -13.45 -23.74
N PHE A 700 -28.83 -12.90 -22.54
CA PHE A 700 -28.08 -13.42 -21.40
C PHE A 700 -28.99 -13.52 -20.17
N HIS A 701 -29.12 -14.72 -19.62
CA HIS A 701 -29.95 -15.04 -18.46
C HIS A 701 -31.41 -14.54 -18.59
N GLY A 702 -32.02 -14.72 -19.77
CA GLY A 702 -33.40 -14.31 -20.07
C GLY A 702 -33.60 -12.80 -20.31
N GLN A 703 -32.54 -11.99 -20.25
CA GLN A 703 -32.56 -10.56 -20.58
C GLN A 703 -31.95 -10.35 -21.97
N VAL A 704 -32.57 -9.50 -22.79
CA VAL A 704 -32.11 -9.17 -24.13
C VAL A 704 -31.30 -7.89 -24.09
N TYR A 705 -30.15 -7.88 -24.78
CA TYR A 705 -29.23 -6.74 -24.84
C TYR A 705 -28.90 -6.40 -26.30
N ASP A 706 -28.89 -5.11 -26.64
CA ASP A 706 -28.33 -4.62 -27.90
C ASP A 706 -26.80 -4.51 -27.78
N MET A 707 -26.12 -5.51 -28.33
CA MET A 707 -24.67 -5.65 -28.21
C MET A 707 -23.92 -5.04 -29.40
N THR A 708 -24.59 -4.30 -30.28
CA THR A 708 -24.05 -3.77 -31.54
C THR A 708 -22.76 -2.97 -31.31
N ASP A 709 -22.80 -1.94 -30.46
CA ASP A 709 -21.62 -1.11 -30.18
C ASP A 709 -20.67 -1.74 -29.15
N PHE A 710 -21.20 -2.47 -28.16
CA PHE A 710 -20.35 -3.14 -27.17
C PHE A 710 -19.47 -4.21 -27.81
N SER A 711 -19.97 -4.94 -28.81
CA SER A 711 -19.20 -5.97 -29.53
C SER A 711 -17.90 -5.41 -30.10
N LYS A 712 -17.92 -4.20 -30.68
CA LYS A 712 -16.78 -3.51 -31.29
C LYS A 712 -15.64 -3.23 -30.30
N THR A 713 -15.96 -3.09 -29.01
CA THR A 713 -15.00 -2.79 -27.93
C THR A 713 -14.74 -3.99 -27.00
N HIS A 714 -15.39 -5.13 -27.26
CA HIS A 714 -15.26 -6.33 -26.44
C HIS A 714 -13.86 -6.94 -26.51
N LYS A 715 -13.24 -7.16 -25.34
CA LYS A 715 -11.84 -7.61 -25.22
C LYS A 715 -11.55 -9.02 -25.77
N GLY A 716 -12.57 -9.84 -25.99
CA GLY A 716 -12.48 -11.11 -26.71
C GLY A 716 -12.57 -10.99 -28.23
N GLY A 717 -12.77 -9.78 -28.76
CA GLY A 717 -13.11 -9.52 -30.16
C GLY A 717 -14.62 -9.51 -30.42
N ALA A 718 -15.05 -8.70 -31.37
CA ALA A 718 -16.47 -8.51 -31.72
C ALA A 718 -17.13 -9.80 -32.21
N TYR A 719 -16.40 -10.61 -32.99
CA TYR A 719 -16.86 -11.89 -33.53
C TYR A 719 -17.46 -12.84 -32.49
N LEU A 720 -16.90 -12.88 -31.27
CA LEU A 720 -17.40 -13.77 -30.21
C LEU A 720 -18.80 -13.41 -29.72
N ILE A 721 -19.19 -12.15 -29.82
CA ILE A 721 -20.54 -11.67 -29.48
C ILE A 721 -21.44 -11.75 -30.71
N GLN A 722 -20.97 -11.25 -31.86
CA GLN A 722 -21.71 -11.22 -33.12
C GLN A 722 -22.11 -12.62 -33.64
N LYS A 723 -21.35 -13.68 -33.29
CA LYS A 723 -21.74 -15.07 -33.57
C LYS A 723 -23.10 -15.48 -32.95
N TYR A 724 -23.51 -14.80 -31.89
CA TYR A 724 -24.75 -15.01 -31.16
C TYR A 724 -25.79 -13.91 -31.40
N ALA A 725 -25.58 -13.03 -32.39
CA ALA A 725 -26.61 -12.09 -32.84
C ALA A 725 -27.92 -12.83 -33.17
N GLY A 726 -29.02 -12.34 -32.62
CA GLY A 726 -30.36 -12.91 -32.70
C GLY A 726 -30.57 -14.23 -31.95
N LYS A 727 -29.74 -14.53 -30.93
CA LYS A 727 -29.75 -15.82 -30.22
C LYS A 727 -29.59 -15.66 -28.70
N ASP A 728 -29.93 -16.72 -27.99
CA ASP A 728 -29.56 -16.88 -26.59
C ASP A 728 -28.10 -17.39 -26.48
N ALA A 729 -27.29 -16.65 -25.74
CA ALA A 729 -25.89 -16.96 -25.46
C ALA A 729 -25.65 -17.26 -23.98
N THR A 730 -26.70 -17.37 -23.15
CA THR A 730 -26.64 -17.52 -21.69
C THR A 730 -25.64 -18.58 -21.22
N ASP A 731 -25.64 -19.76 -21.83
CA ASP A 731 -24.72 -20.83 -21.41
C ASP A 731 -23.28 -20.61 -21.89
N THR A 732 -23.09 -19.98 -23.05
CA THR A 732 -21.76 -19.52 -23.49
C THR A 732 -21.26 -18.38 -22.59
N PHE A 733 -22.15 -17.47 -22.18
CA PHE A 733 -21.84 -16.39 -21.26
C PHE A 733 -21.40 -16.95 -19.91
N LYS A 734 -22.15 -17.90 -19.31
CA LYS A 734 -21.77 -18.59 -18.06
C LYS A 734 -20.38 -19.24 -18.11
N VAL A 735 -19.93 -19.71 -19.27
CA VAL A 735 -18.60 -20.34 -19.45
C VAL A 735 -17.46 -19.33 -19.35
N PHE A 736 -17.64 -18.09 -19.83
CA PHE A 736 -16.59 -17.06 -19.86
C PHE A 736 -16.77 -15.94 -18.83
N HIS A 737 -17.99 -15.76 -18.32
CA HIS A 737 -18.44 -14.62 -17.54
C HIS A 737 -19.40 -15.07 -16.42
N LYS A 738 -19.24 -14.48 -15.24
CA LYS A 738 -20.20 -14.63 -14.14
C LYS A 738 -21.35 -13.62 -14.33
N LYS A 739 -22.52 -13.87 -13.72
CA LYS A 739 -23.75 -13.06 -13.89
C LYS A 739 -23.55 -11.59 -13.51
N ASP A 740 -22.62 -11.27 -12.60
CA ASP A 740 -22.24 -9.89 -12.24
C ASP A 740 -21.72 -9.09 -13.44
N LYS A 741 -21.18 -9.74 -14.48
CA LYS A 741 -20.71 -9.04 -15.69
C LYS A 741 -21.85 -8.50 -16.55
N LEU A 742 -23.10 -8.87 -16.29
CA LEU A 742 -24.26 -8.20 -16.88
C LEU A 742 -24.38 -6.74 -16.40
N ALA A 743 -23.81 -6.37 -15.25
CA ALA A 743 -23.77 -4.97 -14.80
C ALA A 743 -22.90 -4.07 -15.71
N LEU A 744 -21.91 -4.64 -16.42
CA LEU A 744 -21.10 -3.89 -17.39
C LEU A 744 -21.86 -3.57 -18.68
N VAL A 745 -22.96 -4.29 -18.93
CA VAL A 745 -23.78 -4.17 -20.14
C VAL A 745 -25.24 -3.85 -19.83
N SER A 746 -25.56 -3.50 -18.58
CA SER A 746 -26.93 -3.20 -18.11
C SER A 746 -27.58 -2.11 -18.94
N LYS A 747 -26.84 -1.04 -19.25
CA LYS A 747 -27.29 0.07 -20.11
C LYS A 747 -27.61 -0.30 -21.57
N TYR A 748 -27.21 -1.50 -22.02
CA TYR A 748 -27.55 -2.04 -23.33
C TYR A 748 -28.78 -2.96 -23.30
N ARG A 749 -29.41 -3.16 -22.13
CA ARG A 749 -30.58 -4.02 -22.00
C ARG A 749 -31.78 -3.39 -22.70
N VAL A 750 -32.43 -4.15 -23.58
CA VAL A 750 -33.59 -3.73 -24.38
C VAL A 750 -34.89 -4.45 -23.97
N GLY A 751 -34.81 -5.51 -23.16
CA GLY A 751 -36.00 -6.16 -22.60
C GLY A 751 -35.75 -7.51 -21.94
N LEU A 752 -36.83 -8.29 -21.81
CA LEU A 752 -36.82 -9.69 -21.40
C LEU A 752 -37.20 -10.60 -22.58
N LEU A 753 -36.66 -11.82 -22.63
CA LEU A 753 -37.16 -12.83 -23.56
C LEU A 753 -38.51 -13.36 -23.05
N ALA A 754 -39.51 -13.46 -23.93
CA ALA A 754 -40.82 -14.03 -23.59
C ALA A 754 -40.69 -15.49 -23.10
N SER A 755 -41.38 -15.84 -22.01
CA SER A 755 -41.11 -17.05 -21.21
C SER A 755 -41.49 -18.39 -21.85
N ASP A 756 -42.24 -18.37 -22.96
CA ASP A 756 -43.05 -19.51 -23.39
C ASP A 756 -42.48 -20.23 -24.62
N GLU A 757 -41.38 -19.74 -25.21
CA GLU A 757 -40.71 -20.36 -26.35
C GLU A 757 -39.29 -20.82 -25.97
N LYS A 758 -39.13 -22.11 -25.64
CA LYS A 758 -37.80 -22.71 -25.49
C LYS A 758 -37.11 -22.85 -26.85
N ILE A 759 -35.89 -22.33 -26.94
CA ILE A 759 -34.97 -22.63 -28.06
C ILE A 759 -34.43 -24.04 -27.85
N ASP A 760 -34.66 -24.96 -28.79
CA ASP A 760 -33.89 -26.21 -28.90
C ASP A 760 -32.43 -25.85 -29.23
N THR A 761 -31.50 -26.35 -28.40
CA THR A 761 -30.06 -26.03 -28.41
C THR A 761 -29.25 -26.78 -29.46
#